data_AF-A0A964A3I2-F1
#
_entry.id   AF-A0A964A3I2-F1
#
_cell.length_a   1.000
_cell.length_b   1.000
_cell.length_c   1.000
_cell.angle_alpha   90.00
_cell.angle_beta   90.00
_cell.angle_gamma   90.00
#
_symmetry.space_group_name_H-M   'P 1'
#
loop_
_entity.id
_entity.type
_entity.pdbx_description
1 polymer ?
#
loop_
_entity_poly.entity_id
_entity_poly.type
_entity_poly.pdbx_seq_one_letter_code
_entity_poly.pdbx_strand_id
1 'polypeptide(L)'
;MKKLTLQVFGIAIACLTVNSAAGQSEQQQRPEIGCGTKSVDNTPNAYTEFVRNGGKVRRKTNQTYVIPVIFHVLYTNTTQAQMACRIEDAIAVLNEDYTGNNSDYNSTDPRFSSIKQIMPDVEFCAATIDPNGNTLTYPGMHWVGTNVVSDGYDNNLYNYLWYGVNGKYYLDVAVVNDPNSTGTNGSGHSWYPNQNVQPHIVYNYRYIGRTCGSQSASGFESVMSHEVGHYFGLEHTFETGCSGDGDGIADTPLTTGSEGCGHDFWGQCSNYVNTENYMDYNYSCYAMFTQGQVDAMYFWMQDNSQAYYLRARLWSASNLAAVGCGGAVMPTADFTASTTYSCDGSVSFTDQSANADTWKWSFGDGGTSNQQDPTHQYANAGTYTVKLVVTNTNGQDSLSKTGLITVAIPVDPVTSDDTVCSPVTAHLTSTSPGNGTLNWYDASSGGNLVNTGTTYDVAPTTTTTYYVEEDLRPAPVKGGPTDNTFGAGANYNTADRRLFFDVLKASTLKSVKVYATGAGNRTIEVLDGNGIQVAKKTVQVPDGESRVTLDFNLPVGTNYAIKCNTGNGELLDLYRNSAGPAYPYNIGNLMSITGSDASGNELTYYYFFYDWEVQEQGCISNRIPVTATVNVCTGTPSFDPALAYSVFPNPHTNSFFITYNGEPNNQVTVQVLSLTGQEVTGPMQLQRQTEIHLDHAGPGIYLLRFQTAYRTDYLRIVRSSE
;
A
#
# COMPACT_ATOMS: atom_id res chain seq x y z
N MET A 1 -68.69 31.63 -13.25
CA MET A 1 -68.77 33.12 -13.31
C MET A 1 -68.21 33.62 -11.98
N LYS A 2 -67.13 34.39 -11.86
CA LYS A 2 -66.49 35.38 -12.73
C LYS A 2 -64.95 35.20 -12.70
N LYS A 3 -64.32 35.39 -13.87
CA LYS A 3 -62.90 35.73 -14.02
C LYS A 3 -62.66 37.14 -13.49
N LEU A 4 -61.48 37.43 -12.94
CA LEU A 4 -60.75 38.63 -13.33
C LEU A 4 -59.24 38.48 -13.08
N THR A 5 -58.52 38.81 -14.15
CA THR A 5 -57.09 38.90 -14.39
C THR A 5 -56.47 40.09 -13.64
N LEU A 6 -55.16 40.05 -13.32
CA LEU A 6 -54.37 41.28 -13.27
C LEU A 6 -53.00 41.10 -13.94
N GLN A 7 -52.71 42.06 -14.82
CA GLN A 7 -51.61 42.15 -15.76
C GLN A 7 -50.31 42.65 -15.11
N VAL A 8 -49.20 42.19 -15.70
CA VAL A 8 -47.89 42.84 -15.67
C VAL A 8 -47.94 44.12 -16.52
N PHE A 9 -47.40 45.22 -16.00
CA PHE A 9 -46.73 46.28 -16.78
C PHE A 9 -45.67 46.93 -15.89
N GLY A 10 -44.43 46.95 -16.36
CA GLY A 10 -43.36 47.78 -15.78
C GLY A 10 -43.41 49.21 -16.30
N ILE A 11 -42.74 50.12 -15.59
CA ILE A 11 -41.88 51.22 -16.08
C ILE A 11 -41.36 51.99 -14.85
N ALA A 12 -40.12 52.46 -14.98
CA ALA A 12 -39.22 53.05 -14.00
C ALA A 12 -39.51 54.50 -13.58
N ILE A 13 -38.65 54.99 -12.66
CA ILE A 13 -38.23 56.38 -12.33
C ILE A 13 -38.90 57.02 -11.10
N ALA A 14 -38.14 57.17 -10.00
CA ALA A 14 -37.57 58.46 -9.55
C ALA A 14 -37.00 58.34 -8.12
N CYS A 15 -35.69 58.53 -7.97
CA CYS A 15 -35.03 58.77 -6.69
C CYS A 15 -35.17 60.26 -6.36
N LEU A 16 -35.77 60.59 -5.22
CA LEU A 16 -35.87 61.96 -4.70
C LEU A 16 -34.66 62.25 -3.82
N THR A 17 -33.96 63.32 -4.15
CA THR A 17 -32.89 63.95 -3.38
C THR A 17 -33.43 64.57 -2.09
N VAL A 18 -32.66 64.49 -1.01
CA VAL A 18 -32.71 65.46 0.10
C VAL A 18 -31.29 65.91 0.41
N ASN A 19 -31.03 67.20 0.18
CA ASN A 19 -29.81 67.90 0.54
C ASN A 19 -29.71 68.10 2.06
N SER A 20 -28.47 68.05 2.55
CA SER A 20 -28.02 68.50 3.86
C SER A 20 -28.10 70.02 4.01
N ALA A 21 -28.23 70.50 5.25
CA ALA A 21 -27.88 71.86 5.63
C ALA A 21 -27.36 71.94 7.07
N ALA A 22 -26.24 72.66 7.19
CA ALA A 22 -25.71 73.39 8.36
C ALA A 22 -24.87 72.64 9.42
N GLY A 23 -23.56 72.52 9.13
CA GLY A 23 -22.52 73.33 9.79
C GLY A 23 -21.93 72.83 11.11
N GLN A 24 -20.71 72.28 11.06
CA GLN A 24 -19.58 72.54 11.97
C GLN A 24 -18.24 72.24 11.28
N SER A 25 -17.18 72.81 11.84
CA SER A 25 -15.86 73.19 11.33
C SER A 25 -14.92 72.08 10.80
N GLU A 26 -14.01 72.53 9.91
CA GLU A 26 -12.80 71.89 9.40
C GLU A 26 -12.11 70.88 10.35
N GLN A 27 -12.30 69.59 10.07
CA GLN A 27 -11.28 68.56 10.25
C GLN A 27 -11.08 67.88 8.90
N GLN A 28 -9.82 67.66 8.54
CA GLN A 28 -9.37 67.08 7.27
C GLN A 28 -10.17 65.82 6.91
N GLN A 29 -11.02 65.90 5.87
CA GLN A 29 -11.59 64.74 5.21
C GLN A 29 -10.45 63.91 4.60
N ARG A 30 -10.11 62.80 5.26
CA ARG A 30 -9.36 61.71 4.63
C ARG A 30 -10.27 61.04 3.58
N PRO A 31 -9.76 60.62 2.41
CA PRO A 31 -10.56 59.86 1.46
C PRO A 31 -10.89 58.51 2.10
N GLU A 32 -12.19 58.23 2.28
CA GLU A 32 -12.70 56.96 2.78
C GLU A 32 -12.19 55.81 1.89
N ILE A 33 -11.33 54.97 2.44
CA ILE A 33 -11.09 53.61 1.94
C ILE A 33 -12.21 52.78 2.56
N GLY A 34 -13.39 52.77 1.92
CA GLY A 34 -14.56 52.07 2.44
C GLY A 34 -14.70 50.67 1.85
N CYS A 35 -14.72 49.64 2.70
CA CYS A 35 -15.64 48.51 2.51
C CYS A 35 -17.06 49.06 2.71
N GLY A 36 -18.09 48.41 2.19
CA GLY A 36 -19.43 48.95 2.40
C GLY A 36 -20.53 47.98 2.03
N THR A 37 -21.37 47.64 3.01
CA THR A 37 -22.67 47.03 2.77
C THR A 37 -23.69 48.15 2.55
N LYS A 38 -24.47 48.14 1.46
CA LYS A 38 -25.69 48.95 1.40
C LYS A 38 -26.75 48.31 2.31
N SER A 39 -26.92 48.85 3.53
CA SER A 39 -28.06 48.49 4.39
C SER A 39 -29.36 48.83 3.68
N VAL A 40 -30.27 47.85 3.59
CA VAL A 40 -31.64 48.11 3.10
C VAL A 40 -32.75 47.52 3.97
N ASP A 41 -32.44 46.85 5.09
CA ASP A 41 -33.49 46.44 6.04
C ASP A 41 -32.96 46.44 7.48
N ASN A 42 -33.16 47.56 8.17
CA ASN A 42 -32.82 47.76 9.59
C ASN A 42 -33.85 47.13 10.55
N THR A 43 -34.61 46.12 10.13
CA THR A 43 -35.55 45.41 11.03
C THR A 43 -34.79 44.40 11.88
N PRO A 44 -34.69 44.58 13.22
CA PRO A 44 -34.05 43.60 14.07
C PRO A 44 -34.81 42.27 13.96
N ASN A 45 -34.09 41.19 13.67
CA ASN A 45 -34.65 39.86 13.77
C ASN A 45 -34.36 39.27 15.17
N ALA A 46 -34.99 38.14 15.50
CA ALA A 46 -34.83 37.49 16.80
C ALA A 46 -33.36 37.18 17.17
N TYR A 47 -32.50 37.09 16.17
CA TYR A 47 -31.07 36.88 16.36
C TYR A 47 -30.31 38.18 16.62
N THR A 48 -30.64 39.28 15.93
CA THR A 48 -30.14 40.62 16.26
C THR A 48 -30.38 40.94 17.73
N GLU A 49 -31.54 40.53 18.29
CA GLU A 49 -31.81 40.65 19.72
C GLU A 49 -31.05 39.63 20.58
N PHE A 50 -30.85 38.39 20.13
CA PHE A 50 -30.09 37.37 20.86
C PHE A 50 -28.61 37.74 21.04
N VAL A 51 -27.96 38.23 19.98
CA VAL A 51 -26.54 38.60 20.01
C VAL A 51 -26.31 39.91 20.75
N ARG A 52 -27.18 40.92 20.55
CA ARG A 52 -27.18 42.16 21.35
C ARG A 52 -27.30 41.91 22.86
N ASN A 53 -27.95 40.81 23.25
CA ASN A 53 -28.10 40.41 24.65
C ASN A 53 -27.01 39.41 25.14
N GLY A 54 -25.92 39.21 24.39
CA GLY A 54 -24.81 38.33 24.79
C GLY A 54 -25.15 36.84 24.74
N GLY A 55 -26.08 36.45 23.88
CA GLY A 55 -26.47 35.06 23.67
C GLY A 55 -25.31 34.21 23.13
N LYS A 56 -25.06 33.06 23.75
CA LYS A 56 -24.02 32.12 23.33
C LYS A 56 -24.57 31.03 22.43
N VAL A 57 -24.01 30.86 21.23
CA VAL A 57 -24.32 29.73 20.36
C VAL A 57 -23.24 28.67 20.50
N ARG A 58 -23.63 27.47 20.95
CA ARG A 58 -22.68 26.36 21.04
C ARG A 58 -22.47 25.75 19.65
N ARG A 59 -21.20 25.62 19.26
CA ARG A 59 -20.78 24.69 18.20
C ARG A 59 -21.36 23.30 18.44
N LYS A 60 -21.71 22.58 17.37
CA LYS A 60 -22.16 21.19 17.49
C LYS A 60 -20.96 20.28 17.77
N THR A 61 -21.07 19.40 18.75
CA THR A 61 -20.03 18.42 19.06
C THR A 61 -19.76 17.52 17.85
N ASN A 62 -18.49 17.35 17.48
CA ASN A 62 -18.02 16.53 16.35
C ASN A 62 -18.51 16.98 14.96
N GLN A 63 -18.89 18.24 14.78
CA GLN A 63 -19.18 18.80 13.45
C GLN A 63 -17.97 19.57 12.93
N THR A 64 -17.56 19.30 11.69
CA THR A 64 -16.65 20.18 10.92
C THR A 64 -17.47 20.91 9.86
N TYR A 65 -17.25 22.21 9.71
CA TYR A 65 -17.94 23.09 8.78
C TYR A 65 -17.01 23.40 7.60
N VAL A 66 -17.06 22.54 6.58
CA VAL A 66 -16.29 22.75 5.36
C VAL A 66 -17.07 23.66 4.41
N ILE A 67 -16.47 24.77 3.97
CA ILE A 67 -17.09 25.78 3.13
C ILE A 67 -16.45 25.75 1.74
N PRO A 68 -17.20 25.33 0.70
CA PRO A 68 -16.69 25.29 -0.67
C PRO A 68 -16.65 26.68 -1.28
N VAL A 69 -15.45 27.17 -1.61
CA VAL A 69 -15.23 28.52 -2.15
C VAL A 69 -15.07 28.49 -3.67
N ILE A 70 -15.68 29.45 -4.36
CA ILE A 70 -15.52 29.67 -5.80
C ILE A 70 -15.29 31.14 -6.10
N PHE A 71 -14.22 31.45 -6.83
CA PHE A 71 -13.90 32.79 -7.30
C PHE A 71 -14.33 32.95 -8.76
N HIS A 72 -15.26 33.86 -9.02
CA HIS A 72 -15.70 34.24 -10.35
C HIS A 72 -14.84 35.38 -10.89
N VAL A 73 -13.91 35.05 -11.78
CA VAL A 73 -12.92 36.02 -12.29
C VAL A 73 -13.48 36.78 -13.49
N LEU A 74 -13.99 37.98 -13.23
CA LEU A 74 -14.63 38.89 -14.20
C LEU A 74 -13.67 40.00 -14.69
N TYR A 75 -12.37 39.72 -14.62
CA TYR A 75 -11.28 40.66 -14.89
C TYR A 75 -10.17 40.02 -15.74
N THR A 76 -9.44 40.80 -16.56
CA THR A 76 -8.55 40.25 -17.60
C THR A 76 -7.08 40.66 -17.61
N ASN A 77 -6.60 41.49 -16.68
CA ASN A 77 -5.19 41.93 -16.69
C ASN A 77 -4.24 40.97 -15.95
N THR A 78 -4.55 39.67 -15.94
CA THR A 78 -3.73 38.61 -15.35
C THR A 78 -3.95 37.31 -16.11
N THR A 79 -3.10 36.31 -15.88
CA THR A 79 -3.27 34.97 -16.47
C THR A 79 -4.09 34.07 -15.55
N GLN A 80 -4.72 33.03 -16.12
CA GLN A 80 -5.44 32.01 -15.34
C GLN A 80 -4.55 31.35 -14.29
N ALA A 81 -3.35 30.92 -14.66
CA ALA A 81 -2.43 30.24 -13.75
C ALA A 81 -2.00 31.16 -12.59
N GLN A 82 -1.74 32.44 -12.88
CA GLN A 82 -1.36 33.39 -11.85
C GLN A 82 -2.52 33.68 -10.88
N MET A 83 -3.74 33.87 -11.40
CA MET A 83 -4.92 34.07 -10.56
C MET A 83 -5.27 32.82 -9.75
N ALA A 84 -5.14 31.62 -10.34
CA ALA A 84 -5.35 30.36 -9.61
C ALA A 84 -4.42 30.24 -8.40
N CYS A 85 -3.13 30.56 -8.56
CA CYS A 85 -2.20 30.58 -7.43
C CYS A 85 -2.60 31.61 -6.35
N ARG A 86 -3.03 32.81 -6.75
CA ARG A 86 -3.52 33.82 -5.79
C ARG A 86 -4.75 33.34 -5.02
N ILE A 87 -5.67 32.66 -5.69
CA ILE A 87 -6.88 32.08 -5.08
C ILE A 87 -6.51 31.00 -4.07
N GLU A 88 -5.60 30.09 -4.44
CA GLU A 88 -5.11 29.04 -3.53
C GLU A 88 -4.56 29.63 -2.24
N ASP A 89 -3.72 30.66 -2.36
CA ASP A 89 -3.12 31.37 -1.23
C ASP A 89 -4.14 32.21 -0.44
N ALA A 90 -5.15 32.81 -1.07
CA ALA A 90 -6.24 33.49 -0.37
C ALA A 90 -7.09 32.52 0.47
N ILE A 91 -7.34 31.31 -0.03
CA ILE A 91 -8.03 30.26 0.73
C ILE A 91 -7.14 29.76 1.90
N ALA A 92 -5.83 29.70 1.72
CA ALA A 92 -4.90 29.39 2.81
C ALA A 92 -4.96 30.46 3.93
N VAL A 93 -4.93 31.75 3.58
CA VAL A 93 -5.08 32.86 4.55
C VAL A 93 -6.41 32.76 5.31
N LEU A 94 -7.52 32.49 4.62
CA LEU A 94 -8.81 32.26 5.28
C LEU A 94 -8.74 31.14 6.33
N ASN A 95 -8.12 30.02 5.99
CA ASN A 95 -7.96 28.92 6.95
C ASN A 95 -7.05 29.32 8.12
N GLU A 96 -5.96 30.05 7.87
CA GLU A 96 -5.06 30.55 8.91
C GLU A 96 -5.79 31.47 9.91
N ASP A 97 -6.50 32.48 9.40
CA ASP A 97 -7.15 33.53 10.19
C ASP A 97 -8.30 32.98 11.06
N TYR A 98 -9.11 32.06 10.51
CA TYR A 98 -10.25 31.49 11.24
C TYR A 98 -9.84 30.42 12.26
N THR A 99 -8.70 29.74 12.05
CA THR A 99 -8.22 28.68 12.95
C THR A 99 -7.15 29.15 13.94
N GLY A 100 -6.68 30.41 13.82
CA GLY A 100 -5.63 30.99 14.66
C GLY A 100 -4.24 30.44 14.35
N ASN A 101 -4.03 29.96 13.13
CA ASN A 101 -2.74 29.49 12.64
C ASN A 101 -1.91 30.61 11.99
N ASN A 102 -2.48 31.80 11.85
CA ASN A 102 -1.78 33.02 11.44
C ASN A 102 -0.71 33.40 12.47
N SER A 103 0.45 33.90 12.00
CA SER A 103 1.64 34.09 12.83
C SER A 103 1.49 35.15 13.92
N ASP A 104 0.59 36.11 13.72
CA ASP A 104 0.29 37.22 14.61
C ASP A 104 -0.82 36.90 15.63
N TYR A 105 -1.53 35.78 15.49
CA TYR A 105 -2.58 35.37 16.42
C TYR A 105 -2.10 35.32 17.87
N ASN A 106 -0.86 34.87 18.12
CA ASN A 106 -0.30 34.78 19.46
C ASN A 106 0.33 36.08 19.98
N SER A 107 0.50 37.10 19.14
CA SER A 107 1.04 38.40 19.51
C SER A 107 0.00 39.47 19.81
N THR A 108 -1.29 39.14 19.70
CA THR A 108 -2.40 40.05 20.01
C THR A 108 -2.30 40.66 21.40
N ASP A 109 -2.87 41.85 21.60
CA ASP A 109 -2.94 42.55 22.87
C ASP A 109 -3.46 41.63 24.01
N PRO A 110 -2.65 41.41 25.07
CA PRO A 110 -3.02 40.57 26.20
C PRO A 110 -4.33 40.96 26.89
N ARG A 111 -4.76 42.23 26.81
CA ARG A 111 -6.05 42.69 27.38
C ARG A 111 -7.25 41.96 26.79
N PHE A 112 -7.17 41.53 25.53
CA PHE A 112 -8.26 40.86 24.84
C PHE A 112 -8.11 39.33 24.84
N SER A 113 -7.11 38.77 25.53
CA SER A 113 -6.87 37.32 25.57
C SER A 113 -8.04 36.52 26.15
N SER A 114 -8.87 37.10 27.02
CA SER A 114 -10.04 36.42 27.59
C SER A 114 -11.24 36.33 26.67
N ILE A 115 -11.27 37.17 25.62
CA ILE A 115 -12.37 37.23 24.64
C ILE A 115 -11.94 36.75 23.26
N LYS A 116 -10.63 36.64 22.97
CA LYS A 116 -10.09 36.11 21.73
C LYS A 116 -10.51 34.67 21.49
N GLN A 117 -10.99 34.36 20.29
CA GLN A 117 -11.46 33.01 19.96
C GLN A 117 -11.19 32.63 18.49
N ILE A 118 -11.11 31.32 18.24
CA ILE A 118 -10.95 30.69 16.92
C ILE A 118 -12.13 29.76 16.58
N MET A 119 -12.21 29.38 15.31
CA MET A 119 -13.14 28.40 14.77
C MET A 119 -12.36 27.17 14.25
N PRO A 120 -11.88 26.28 15.14
CA PRO A 120 -10.95 25.20 14.77
C PRO A 120 -11.59 24.09 13.94
N ASP A 121 -12.91 24.10 13.81
CA ASP A 121 -13.72 23.15 13.07
C ASP A 121 -14.29 23.77 11.77
N VAL A 122 -13.81 24.95 11.35
CA VAL A 122 -14.13 25.55 10.05
C VAL A 122 -12.96 25.32 9.10
N GLU A 123 -13.29 24.91 7.86
CA GLU A 123 -12.32 24.76 6.78
C GLU A 123 -12.88 25.42 5.52
N PHE A 124 -12.10 26.27 4.86
CA PHE A 124 -12.38 26.77 3.53
C PHE A 124 -11.65 25.91 2.51
N CYS A 125 -12.36 25.35 1.54
CA CYS A 125 -11.77 24.51 0.52
C CYS A 125 -12.08 25.07 -0.88
N ALA A 126 -11.18 24.83 -1.82
CA ALA A 126 -11.39 25.19 -3.22
C ALA A 126 -12.35 24.19 -3.88
N ALA A 127 -13.51 24.64 -4.35
CA ALA A 127 -14.44 23.75 -5.06
C ALA A 127 -13.80 23.19 -6.34
N THR A 128 -14.03 21.92 -6.67
CA THR A 128 -13.42 21.28 -7.86
C THR A 128 -14.44 20.92 -8.93
N ILE A 129 -15.74 21.03 -8.64
CA ILE A 129 -16.83 20.67 -9.55
C ILE A 129 -17.77 21.87 -9.73
N ASP A 130 -18.16 22.14 -10.98
CA ASP A 130 -19.08 23.21 -11.35
C ASP A 130 -20.57 22.84 -11.12
N PRO A 131 -21.53 23.79 -11.24
CA PRO A 131 -22.96 23.51 -11.10
C PRO A 131 -23.51 22.44 -12.06
N ASN A 132 -22.86 22.20 -13.19
CA ASN A 132 -23.27 21.21 -14.18
C ASN A 132 -22.63 19.83 -13.95
N GLY A 133 -21.68 19.72 -13.00
CA GLY A 133 -21.01 18.46 -12.65
C GLY A 133 -19.66 18.25 -13.35
N ASN A 134 -19.13 19.27 -14.02
CA ASN A 134 -17.82 19.18 -14.67
C ASN A 134 -16.71 19.56 -13.70
N THR A 135 -15.55 18.91 -13.82
CA THR A 135 -14.35 19.28 -13.08
C THR A 135 -13.82 20.64 -13.57
N LEU A 136 -13.50 21.53 -12.63
CA LEU A 136 -12.86 22.82 -12.89
C LEU A 136 -11.39 22.62 -13.27
N THR A 137 -10.90 23.39 -14.23
CA THR A 137 -9.49 23.36 -14.64
C THR A 137 -8.55 23.76 -13.52
N TYR A 138 -8.94 24.76 -12.72
CA TYR A 138 -8.25 25.15 -11.50
C TYR A 138 -9.25 25.10 -10.36
N PRO A 139 -8.99 24.35 -9.27
CA PRO A 139 -9.83 24.35 -8.09
C PRO A 139 -10.12 25.76 -7.59
N GLY A 140 -11.35 26.02 -7.20
CA GLY A 140 -11.79 27.30 -6.63
C GLY A 140 -11.88 28.44 -7.64
N MET A 141 -11.68 28.20 -8.95
CA MET A 141 -11.71 29.26 -9.96
C MET A 141 -12.73 29.00 -11.08
N HIS A 142 -13.69 29.92 -11.22
CA HIS A 142 -14.51 30.09 -12.40
C HIS A 142 -13.97 31.25 -13.24
N TRP A 143 -13.24 30.94 -14.31
CA TRP A 143 -12.64 31.96 -15.17
C TRP A 143 -13.61 32.41 -16.28
N VAL A 144 -14.08 33.65 -16.21
CA VAL A 144 -14.90 34.27 -17.28
C VAL A 144 -14.02 35.04 -18.27
N GLY A 145 -12.92 35.64 -17.79
CA GLY A 145 -11.84 36.11 -18.67
C GLY A 145 -12.19 37.27 -19.59
N THR A 146 -13.21 38.07 -19.26
CA THR A 146 -13.60 39.31 -19.95
C THR A 146 -14.01 40.37 -18.91
N ASN A 147 -13.74 41.66 -19.15
CA ASN A 147 -14.19 42.76 -18.27
C ASN A 147 -15.70 43.00 -18.47
N VAL A 148 -16.52 41.98 -18.24
CA VAL A 148 -17.97 42.03 -18.48
C VAL A 148 -18.68 42.81 -17.38
N VAL A 149 -18.16 42.70 -16.15
CA VAL A 149 -18.67 43.42 -14.99
C VAL A 149 -17.50 44.03 -14.23
N SER A 150 -17.43 45.35 -14.24
CA SER A 150 -16.34 46.09 -13.61
C SER A 150 -16.69 46.65 -12.24
N ASP A 151 -18.00 46.85 -11.98
CA ASP A 151 -18.55 47.47 -10.78
C ASP A 151 -19.24 46.40 -9.91
N GLY A 152 -18.94 46.41 -8.61
CA GLY A 152 -19.45 45.42 -7.65
C GLY A 152 -20.94 45.50 -7.33
N TYR A 153 -21.61 46.60 -7.68
CA TYR A 153 -23.05 46.78 -7.53
C TYR A 153 -23.83 46.56 -8.83
N ASP A 154 -23.16 46.15 -9.91
CA ASP A 154 -23.82 45.84 -11.18
C ASP A 154 -24.67 44.56 -11.05
N ASN A 155 -25.96 44.68 -11.39
CA ASN A 155 -26.90 43.56 -11.41
C ASN A 155 -26.50 42.43 -12.39
N ASN A 156 -25.59 42.67 -13.33
CA ASN A 156 -25.08 41.61 -14.21
C ASN A 156 -24.25 40.56 -13.46
N LEU A 157 -23.78 40.85 -12.24
CA LEU A 157 -23.07 39.88 -11.39
C LEU A 157 -23.88 38.60 -11.15
N TYR A 158 -25.20 38.72 -10.96
CA TYR A 158 -26.08 37.59 -10.68
C TYR A 158 -26.11 36.53 -11.78
N ASN A 159 -25.68 36.86 -13.00
CA ASN A 159 -25.55 35.88 -14.09
C ASN A 159 -24.40 34.89 -13.88
N TYR A 160 -23.47 35.19 -12.97
CA TYR A 160 -22.25 34.41 -12.75
C TYR A 160 -22.22 33.65 -11.43
N LEU A 161 -23.02 34.06 -10.45
CA LEU A 161 -23.08 33.45 -9.12
C LEU A 161 -23.70 32.05 -9.16
N TRP A 162 -23.15 31.13 -8.39
CA TRP A 162 -23.52 29.71 -8.41
C TRP A 162 -24.33 29.24 -7.20
N TYR A 163 -24.57 30.09 -6.20
CA TYR A 163 -25.39 29.74 -5.04
C TYR A 163 -26.76 29.15 -5.41
N GLY A 164 -26.94 27.84 -5.18
CA GLY A 164 -28.19 27.12 -5.42
C GLY A 164 -28.43 26.69 -6.87
N VAL A 165 -27.52 27.02 -7.80
CA VAL A 165 -27.64 26.60 -9.21
C VAL A 165 -27.53 25.08 -9.29
N ASN A 166 -28.52 24.44 -9.92
CA ASN A 166 -28.67 22.98 -9.99
C ASN A 166 -28.57 22.27 -8.62
N GLY A 167 -28.96 22.95 -7.54
CA GLY A 167 -28.93 22.40 -6.19
C GLY A 167 -27.54 22.28 -5.56
N LYS A 168 -26.52 22.95 -6.12
CA LYS A 168 -25.18 23.07 -5.53
C LYS A 168 -24.99 24.45 -4.90
N TYR A 169 -24.21 24.53 -3.83
CA TYR A 169 -24.02 25.76 -3.04
C TYR A 169 -22.53 26.01 -2.83
N TYR A 170 -22.12 27.27 -3.01
CA TYR A 170 -20.73 27.71 -2.91
C TYR A 170 -20.68 29.02 -2.11
N LEU A 171 -19.56 29.32 -1.48
CA LEU A 171 -19.22 30.69 -1.10
C LEU A 171 -18.75 31.39 -2.37
N ASP A 172 -19.67 32.11 -3.02
CA ASP A 172 -19.41 32.83 -4.26
C ASP A 172 -18.62 34.12 -3.99
N VAL A 173 -17.45 34.25 -4.62
CA VAL A 173 -16.60 35.45 -4.58
C VAL A 173 -16.49 36.04 -5.99
N ALA A 174 -17.17 37.15 -6.25
CA ALA A 174 -17.08 37.89 -7.50
C ALA A 174 -15.84 38.79 -7.52
N VAL A 175 -14.93 38.53 -8.46
CA VAL A 175 -13.67 39.26 -8.60
C VAL A 175 -13.80 40.32 -9.68
N VAL A 176 -13.78 41.60 -9.26
CA VAL A 176 -14.02 42.77 -10.13
C VAL A 176 -12.92 43.83 -10.00
N ASN A 177 -13.00 44.90 -10.81
CA ASN A 177 -12.03 46.01 -10.79
C ASN A 177 -12.36 47.10 -9.75
N ASP A 178 -13.65 47.41 -9.58
CA ASP A 178 -14.17 48.42 -8.65
C ASP A 178 -15.31 47.80 -7.83
N PRO A 179 -15.01 47.21 -6.66
CA PRO A 179 -16.04 46.55 -5.86
C PRO A 179 -17.05 47.55 -5.27
N ASN A 180 -16.70 48.83 -5.08
CA ASN A 180 -17.49 49.76 -4.27
C ASN A 180 -17.98 51.00 -5.03
N SER A 181 -17.93 51.01 -6.36
CA SER A 181 -18.28 52.15 -7.21
C SER A 181 -17.51 53.44 -6.86
N THR A 182 -16.32 53.32 -6.27
CA THR A 182 -15.50 54.43 -5.75
C THR A 182 -14.13 54.52 -6.44
N GLY A 183 -13.92 53.74 -7.51
CA GLY A 183 -12.68 53.67 -8.25
C GLY A 183 -11.72 52.59 -7.71
N THR A 184 -10.43 52.87 -7.73
CA THR A 184 -9.38 51.85 -7.50
C THR A 184 -9.17 51.44 -6.04
N ASN A 185 -9.85 52.09 -5.08
CA ASN A 185 -9.51 52.03 -3.67
C ASN A 185 -10.40 51.08 -2.85
N GLY A 186 -11.51 50.59 -3.41
CA GLY A 186 -12.36 49.61 -2.72
C GLY A 186 -11.69 48.23 -2.65
N SER A 187 -11.67 47.63 -1.46
CA SER A 187 -11.20 46.28 -1.17
C SER A 187 -12.24 45.22 -1.55
N GLY A 188 -13.45 45.36 -1.01
CA GLY A 188 -14.55 44.44 -1.18
C GLY A 188 -15.81 44.88 -0.45
N HIS A 189 -16.85 44.05 -0.56
CA HIS A 189 -18.03 44.08 0.30
C HIS A 189 -18.74 42.71 0.28
N SER A 190 -19.62 42.47 1.27
CA SER A 190 -20.50 41.30 1.32
C SER A 190 -21.96 41.68 1.64
N TRP A 191 -22.85 40.69 1.62
CA TRP A 191 -24.25 40.83 2.01
C TRP A 191 -24.55 39.97 3.24
N TYR A 192 -25.27 40.59 4.17
CA TYR A 192 -25.65 39.95 5.41
C TYR A 192 -26.67 38.83 5.19
N PRO A 193 -26.68 37.80 6.05
CA PRO A 193 -27.65 36.69 5.95
C PRO A 193 -29.13 37.10 6.01
N ASN A 194 -29.44 38.22 6.65
CA ASN A 194 -30.80 38.77 6.78
C ASN A 194 -31.25 39.59 5.56
N GLN A 195 -30.39 39.79 4.56
CA GLN A 195 -30.76 40.51 3.34
C GLN A 195 -31.33 39.55 2.29
N ASN A 196 -32.40 39.95 1.62
CA ASN A 196 -33.01 39.18 0.54
C ASN A 196 -32.23 39.32 -0.78
N VAL A 197 -30.97 38.89 -0.75
CA VAL A 197 -30.02 38.95 -1.86
C VAL A 197 -29.27 37.62 -1.92
N GLN A 198 -29.05 37.10 -3.15
CA GLN A 198 -28.24 35.91 -3.35
C GLN A 198 -26.86 36.13 -2.70
N PRO A 199 -26.38 35.22 -1.86
CA PRO A 199 -25.26 35.51 -1.00
C PRO A 199 -23.94 35.41 -1.76
N HIS A 200 -23.12 36.45 -1.67
CA HIS A 200 -21.82 36.50 -2.31
C HIS A 200 -20.90 37.50 -1.61
N ILE A 201 -19.63 37.49 -1.99
CA ILE A 201 -18.65 38.53 -1.67
C ILE A 201 -18.25 39.16 -3.00
N VAL A 202 -18.07 40.47 -3.05
CA VAL A 202 -17.38 41.14 -4.15
C VAL A 202 -16.00 41.55 -3.66
N TYR A 203 -14.97 41.26 -4.45
CA TYR A 203 -13.60 41.51 -4.06
C TYR A 203 -12.75 42.08 -5.21
N ASN A 204 -11.82 42.96 -4.88
CA ASN A 204 -10.94 43.57 -5.86
C ASN A 204 -9.87 42.56 -6.34
N TYR A 205 -9.74 42.40 -7.66
CA TYR A 205 -8.74 41.48 -8.24
C TYR A 205 -7.29 41.76 -7.81
N ARG A 206 -7.00 43.00 -7.41
CA ARG A 206 -5.65 43.44 -7.02
C ARG A 206 -5.18 42.73 -5.76
N TYR A 207 -6.09 42.46 -4.84
CA TYR A 207 -5.77 42.13 -3.46
C TYR A 207 -6.01 40.66 -3.10
N ILE A 208 -6.16 39.79 -4.10
CA ILE A 208 -6.37 38.36 -3.88
C ILE A 208 -5.03 37.71 -3.53
N GLY A 209 -4.97 37.12 -2.34
CA GLY A 209 -3.78 36.44 -1.81
C GLY A 209 -2.65 37.41 -1.43
N ARG A 210 -1.59 36.87 -0.86
CA ARG A 210 -0.32 37.55 -0.52
C ARG A 210 0.79 37.25 -1.54
N THR A 211 0.67 36.17 -2.30
CA THR A 211 1.71 35.67 -3.23
C THR A 211 1.32 35.79 -4.71
N CYS A 212 2.12 35.20 -5.60
CA CYS A 212 1.80 35.06 -7.03
C CYS A 212 1.45 36.38 -7.75
N GLY A 213 2.16 37.44 -7.38
CA GLY A 213 2.02 38.78 -7.95
C GLY A 213 0.75 39.51 -7.51
N SER A 214 0.14 39.11 -6.40
CA SER A 214 -0.83 39.93 -5.67
C SER A 214 -0.27 41.33 -5.39
N GLN A 215 -1.17 42.32 -5.34
CA GLN A 215 -0.86 43.70 -4.97
C GLN A 215 -1.27 44.02 -3.53
N SER A 216 -1.68 43.01 -2.74
CA SER A 216 -1.93 43.16 -1.31
C SER A 216 -0.66 43.60 -0.58
N ALA A 217 -0.79 44.65 0.24
CA ALA A 217 0.19 44.94 1.28
C ALA A 217 0.06 43.91 2.41
N SER A 218 1.12 43.73 3.20
CA SER A 218 1.08 42.85 4.39
C SER A 218 -0.09 43.21 5.31
N GLY A 219 -0.83 42.20 5.77
CA GLY A 219 -2.06 42.34 6.57
C GLY A 219 -3.32 42.63 5.73
N PHE A 220 -3.18 43.17 4.52
CA PHE A 220 -4.31 43.44 3.64
C PHE A 220 -4.92 42.15 3.07
N GLU A 221 -4.14 41.08 2.95
CA GLU A 221 -4.62 39.75 2.56
C GLU A 221 -5.76 39.24 3.46
N SER A 222 -5.79 39.61 4.74
CA SER A 222 -6.83 39.26 5.71
C SER A 222 -8.11 40.09 5.56
N VAL A 223 -8.17 41.06 4.65
CA VAL A 223 -9.42 41.76 4.30
C VAL A 223 -10.43 40.79 3.67
N MET A 224 -9.99 39.68 3.06
CA MET A 224 -10.94 38.62 2.67
C MET A 224 -11.64 38.02 3.90
N SER A 225 -10.90 37.78 4.99
CA SER A 225 -11.47 37.27 6.25
C SER A 225 -12.49 38.23 6.85
N HIS A 226 -12.26 39.54 6.73
CA HIS A 226 -13.24 40.58 7.05
C HIS A 226 -14.54 40.45 6.25
N GLU A 227 -14.45 40.30 4.92
CA GLU A 227 -15.63 40.14 4.07
C GLU A 227 -16.39 38.83 4.34
N VAL A 228 -15.67 37.75 4.65
CA VAL A 228 -16.29 36.49 5.07
C VAL A 228 -16.98 36.64 6.45
N GLY A 229 -16.45 37.48 7.34
CA GLY A 229 -17.12 37.89 8.57
C GLY A 229 -18.49 38.52 8.31
N HIS A 230 -18.56 39.49 7.38
CA HIS A 230 -19.83 40.07 6.94
C HIS A 230 -20.77 39.04 6.28
N TYR A 231 -20.23 38.14 5.46
CA TYR A 231 -21.02 37.05 4.84
C TYR A 231 -21.73 36.18 5.89
N PHE A 232 -21.08 35.98 7.04
CA PHE A 232 -21.61 35.29 8.22
C PHE A 232 -22.18 36.26 9.28
N GLY A 233 -22.52 37.49 8.89
CA GLY A 233 -23.39 38.38 9.66
C GLY A 233 -22.71 39.18 10.77
N LEU A 234 -21.39 39.39 10.72
CA LEU A 234 -20.71 40.35 11.58
C LEU A 234 -20.84 41.77 11.02
N GLU A 235 -21.07 42.76 11.88
CA GLU A 235 -21.01 44.19 11.52
C GLU A 235 -19.60 44.74 11.77
N HIS A 236 -19.30 45.95 11.31
CA HIS A 236 -18.03 46.60 11.66
C HIS A 236 -18.01 46.95 13.15
N THR A 237 -16.86 46.78 13.81
CA THR A 237 -16.70 47.11 15.25
C THR A 237 -17.06 48.57 15.61
N PHE A 238 -17.03 49.46 14.62
CA PHE A 238 -17.31 50.89 14.77
C PHE A 238 -18.66 51.33 14.19
N GLU A 239 -19.55 50.40 13.82
CA GLU A 239 -20.79 50.66 13.08
C GLU A 239 -21.63 51.81 13.67
N THR A 240 -21.76 51.85 15.00
CA THR A 240 -22.53 52.88 15.72
C THR A 240 -21.65 53.84 16.55
N GLY A 241 -20.33 53.74 16.40
CA GLY A 241 -19.36 54.53 17.16
C GLY A 241 -19.43 54.27 18.66
N CYS A 242 -19.54 55.35 19.45
CA CYS A 242 -19.65 55.27 20.93
C CYS A 242 -21.09 55.22 21.45
N SER A 243 -22.09 54.99 20.59
CA SER A 243 -23.51 55.05 20.92
C SER A 243 -24.21 53.72 20.63
N GLY A 244 -25.31 53.42 21.33
CA GLY A 244 -26.07 52.19 21.08
C GLY A 244 -25.32 50.93 21.52
N ASP A 245 -25.57 49.82 20.82
CA ASP A 245 -25.03 48.49 21.14
C ASP A 245 -23.74 48.16 20.34
N GLY A 246 -23.06 49.16 19.76
CA GLY A 246 -21.85 48.93 18.97
C GLY A 246 -22.13 48.24 17.63
N ASP A 247 -21.41 47.15 17.38
CA ASP A 247 -21.62 46.18 16.29
C ASP A 247 -22.65 45.08 16.67
N GLY A 248 -23.33 45.26 17.81
CA GLY A 248 -24.27 44.31 18.37
C GLY A 248 -23.62 43.11 19.07
N ILE A 249 -22.28 43.07 19.20
CA ILE A 249 -21.55 42.02 19.92
C ILE A 249 -21.13 42.54 21.31
N ALA A 250 -21.54 41.86 22.38
CA ALA A 250 -21.32 42.38 23.74
C ALA A 250 -19.85 42.40 24.20
N ASP A 251 -18.97 41.58 23.62
CA ASP A 251 -17.57 41.45 24.00
C ASP A 251 -16.59 42.20 23.09
N THR A 252 -17.09 42.89 22.06
CA THR A 252 -16.33 43.83 21.24
C THR A 252 -16.39 45.22 21.90
N PRO A 253 -15.25 45.83 22.27
CA PRO A 253 -15.27 47.17 22.84
C PRO A 253 -15.77 48.21 21.84
N LEU A 254 -16.62 49.15 22.29
CA LEU A 254 -17.07 50.27 21.46
C LEU A 254 -15.89 51.05 20.89
N THR A 255 -15.96 51.42 19.63
CA THR A 255 -14.90 52.14 18.94
C THR A 255 -15.47 53.02 17.83
N THR A 256 -14.74 54.06 17.45
CA THR A 256 -15.03 54.91 16.27
C THR A 256 -14.15 54.53 15.07
N GLY A 257 -13.56 53.33 15.13
CA GLY A 257 -12.54 52.84 14.18
C GLY A 257 -11.13 53.15 14.68
N SER A 258 -10.15 52.41 14.16
CA SER A 258 -8.75 52.56 14.57
C SER A 258 -7.75 52.64 13.42
N GLU A 259 -6.58 53.21 13.70
CA GLU A 259 -5.44 53.24 12.78
C GLU A 259 -4.15 52.81 13.51
N GLY A 260 -3.39 51.88 12.92
CA GLY A 260 -2.08 51.44 13.40
C GLY A 260 -2.12 50.37 14.50
N CYS A 261 -0.98 49.70 14.74
CA CYS A 261 -0.91 48.47 15.55
C CYS A 261 -0.44 48.69 17.01
N GLY A 262 -0.64 49.88 17.55
CA GLY A 262 -0.23 50.19 18.93
C GLY A 262 -1.23 49.62 19.94
N HIS A 263 -0.77 48.73 20.83
CA HIS A 263 -1.67 48.10 21.82
C HIS A 263 -2.22 49.12 22.83
N ASP A 264 -1.41 50.12 23.23
CA ASP A 264 -1.82 51.13 24.24
C ASP A 264 -2.62 52.30 23.64
N PHE A 265 -3.61 51.99 22.82
CA PHE A 265 -4.50 52.98 22.23
C PHE A 265 -5.80 53.12 23.04
N TRP A 266 -5.96 54.25 23.72
CA TRP A 266 -7.19 54.62 24.42
C TRP A 266 -8.13 55.36 23.46
N GLY A 267 -9.27 54.75 23.12
CA GLY A 267 -10.20 55.24 22.12
C GLY A 267 -11.15 56.33 22.61
N GLN A 268 -11.86 56.95 21.66
CA GLN A 268 -12.84 58.02 21.92
C GLN A 268 -14.03 57.58 22.79
N CYS A 269 -14.31 56.26 22.82
CA CYS A 269 -15.41 55.68 23.59
C CYS A 269 -15.03 55.38 25.06
N SER A 270 -13.87 55.86 25.53
CA SER A 270 -13.39 55.68 26.90
C SER A 270 -13.09 54.21 27.28
N ASN A 271 -12.55 53.46 26.32
CA ASN A 271 -12.03 52.10 26.49
C ASN A 271 -10.78 51.90 25.62
N TYR A 272 -10.02 50.84 25.89
CA TYR A 272 -9.00 50.36 24.95
C TYR A 272 -9.69 49.81 23.69
N VAL A 273 -9.16 50.15 22.52
CA VAL A 273 -9.70 49.68 21.23
C VAL A 273 -9.02 48.38 20.86
N ASN A 274 -9.80 47.40 20.39
CA ASN A 274 -9.24 46.20 19.79
C ASN A 274 -8.86 46.48 18.32
N THR A 275 -7.69 47.09 18.13
CA THR A 275 -7.15 47.47 16.82
C THR A 275 -6.87 46.27 15.91
N GLU A 276 -6.83 45.07 16.48
CA GLU A 276 -6.45 43.83 15.82
C GLU A 276 -7.66 42.99 15.42
N ASN A 277 -8.88 43.52 15.63
CA ASN A 277 -10.10 42.84 15.24
C ASN A 277 -10.25 42.84 13.71
N TYR A 278 -10.54 41.67 13.13
CA TYR A 278 -10.77 41.57 11.69
C TYR A 278 -11.90 42.48 11.19
N MET A 279 -12.88 42.85 12.03
CA MET A 279 -14.03 43.70 11.67
C MET A 279 -13.81 45.21 11.94
N ASP A 280 -12.58 45.66 12.21
CA ASP A 280 -12.19 47.09 12.07
C ASP A 280 -11.76 47.36 10.60
N TYR A 281 -11.27 48.56 10.27
CA TYR A 281 -10.63 48.92 8.99
C TYR A 281 -9.10 49.04 9.09
N ASN A 282 -8.55 48.54 10.18
CA ASN A 282 -7.13 48.57 10.45
C ASN A 282 -6.39 47.33 9.92
N TYR A 283 -6.45 47.14 8.60
CA TYR A 283 -5.91 45.95 7.92
C TYR A 283 -4.44 45.64 8.25
N SER A 284 -3.66 46.63 8.67
CA SER A 284 -2.25 46.44 9.02
C SER A 284 -2.02 45.57 10.25
N CYS A 285 -3.07 45.25 11.03
CA CYS A 285 -2.95 44.64 12.35
C CYS A 285 -3.97 43.52 12.61
N TYR A 286 -4.74 43.11 11.60
CA TYR A 286 -5.75 42.08 11.74
C TYR A 286 -5.17 40.78 12.25
N ALA A 287 -5.70 40.26 13.37
CA ALA A 287 -5.20 39.04 13.96
C ALA A 287 -6.24 38.21 14.72
N MET A 288 -7.42 38.77 15.06
CA MET A 288 -8.39 38.05 15.90
C MET A 288 -9.87 38.36 15.68
N PHE A 289 -10.71 37.37 15.97
CA PHE A 289 -12.14 37.53 16.30
C PHE A 289 -12.36 37.42 17.82
N THR A 290 -13.47 37.98 18.32
CA THR A 290 -13.94 37.75 19.69
C THR A 290 -14.83 36.50 19.79
N GLN A 291 -15.05 36.00 21.00
CA GLN A 291 -15.96 34.88 21.26
C GLN A 291 -17.38 35.21 20.79
N GLY A 292 -17.87 36.43 21.04
CA GLY A 292 -19.18 36.87 20.58
C GLY A 292 -19.30 36.89 19.06
N GLN A 293 -18.25 37.32 18.35
CA GLN A 293 -18.19 37.25 16.89
C GLN A 293 -18.18 35.79 16.39
N VAL A 294 -17.41 34.91 17.03
CA VAL A 294 -17.39 33.47 16.69
C VAL A 294 -18.75 32.81 16.91
N ASP A 295 -19.41 33.08 18.04
CA ASP A 295 -20.76 32.59 18.33
C ASP A 295 -21.76 33.08 17.27
N ALA A 296 -21.60 34.32 16.83
CA ALA A 296 -22.43 34.92 15.80
C ALA A 296 -22.26 34.24 14.43
N MET A 297 -21.03 33.99 14.01
CA MET A 297 -20.76 33.29 12.76
C MET A 297 -21.28 31.85 12.79
N TYR A 298 -21.10 31.12 13.90
CA TYR A 298 -21.67 29.78 14.04
C TYR A 298 -23.19 29.76 13.96
N PHE A 299 -23.87 30.78 14.47
CA PHE A 299 -25.33 30.87 14.33
C PHE A 299 -25.73 30.90 12.87
N TRP A 300 -25.21 31.87 12.10
CA TRP A 300 -25.61 32.05 10.71
C TRP A 300 -25.17 30.89 9.83
N MET A 301 -24.04 30.27 10.13
CA MET A 301 -23.57 29.06 9.46
C MET A 301 -24.49 27.86 9.72
N GLN A 302 -25.12 27.78 10.90
CA GLN A 302 -26.05 26.72 11.28
C GLN A 302 -27.52 27.02 11.02
N ASP A 303 -27.86 28.28 10.72
CA ASP A 303 -29.23 28.71 10.55
C ASP A 303 -29.93 27.96 9.41
N ASN A 304 -31.15 27.53 9.70
CA ASN A 304 -32.02 26.80 8.80
C ASN A 304 -33.42 27.45 8.67
N SER A 305 -33.60 28.66 9.19
CA SER A 305 -34.94 29.26 9.34
C SER A 305 -35.02 30.77 9.15
N GLN A 306 -33.98 31.53 9.49
CA GLN A 306 -34.05 32.99 9.55
C GLN A 306 -33.52 33.68 8.29
N ALA A 307 -32.42 33.18 7.72
CA ALA A 307 -31.81 33.76 6.54
C ALA A 307 -32.68 33.51 5.29
N TYR A 308 -32.74 34.50 4.40
CA TYR A 308 -33.39 34.33 3.09
C TYR A 308 -32.70 33.23 2.26
N TYR A 309 -31.38 33.11 2.40
CA TYR A 309 -30.55 32.08 1.78
C TYR A 309 -29.74 31.35 2.85
N LEU A 310 -30.05 30.08 3.10
CA LEU A 310 -29.51 29.32 4.24
C LEU A 310 -28.05 28.90 4.02
N ARG A 311 -27.12 29.38 4.85
CA ARG A 311 -25.69 29.02 4.79
C ARG A 311 -25.42 27.58 5.27
N ALA A 312 -26.35 26.98 6.02
CA ALA A 312 -26.30 25.57 6.40
C ALA A 312 -26.23 24.59 5.21
N ARG A 313 -26.54 25.05 3.99
CA ARG A 313 -26.44 24.23 2.78
C ARG A 313 -24.99 24.01 2.31
N LEU A 314 -24.09 24.94 2.60
CA LEU A 314 -22.69 24.94 2.14
C LEU A 314 -21.94 23.69 2.60
N TRP A 315 -22.04 23.37 3.89
CA TRP A 315 -21.28 22.30 4.54
C TRP A 315 -22.05 20.98 4.67
N SER A 316 -23.22 20.85 4.03
CA SER A 316 -23.93 19.58 4.00
C SER A 316 -23.11 18.52 3.24
N ALA A 317 -23.04 17.29 3.74
CA ALA A 317 -22.27 16.21 3.12
C ALA A 317 -22.63 16.00 1.64
N SER A 318 -23.92 16.10 1.30
CA SER A 318 -24.39 16.02 -0.08
C SER A 318 -23.86 17.14 -0.97
N ASN A 319 -23.76 18.37 -0.44
CA ASN A 319 -23.23 19.50 -1.19
C ASN A 319 -21.72 19.38 -1.39
N LEU A 320 -20.99 19.06 -0.32
CA LEU A 320 -19.53 18.88 -0.35
C LEU A 320 -19.09 17.83 -1.38
N ALA A 321 -19.80 16.70 -1.44
CA ALA A 321 -19.59 15.69 -2.48
C ALA A 321 -19.94 16.23 -3.88
N ALA A 322 -21.03 16.98 -4.03
CA ALA A 322 -21.47 17.51 -5.32
C ALA A 322 -20.55 18.60 -5.90
N VAL A 323 -19.83 19.33 -5.06
CA VAL A 323 -18.93 20.44 -5.45
C VAL A 323 -17.44 20.05 -5.36
N GLY A 324 -17.16 18.82 -4.92
CA GLY A 324 -15.81 18.26 -4.84
C GLY A 324 -14.89 19.00 -3.88
N CYS A 325 -15.35 19.22 -2.64
CA CYS A 325 -14.69 20.04 -1.64
C CYS A 325 -14.83 19.39 -0.24
N GLY A 326 -13.80 19.47 0.62
CA GLY A 326 -13.84 18.91 1.99
C GLY A 326 -13.45 17.43 2.12
N GLY A 327 -12.62 16.91 1.22
CA GLY A 327 -11.92 15.65 1.46
C GLY A 327 -12.82 14.44 1.72
N ALA A 328 -13.91 14.26 0.97
CA ALA A 328 -14.54 12.93 0.85
C ALA A 328 -13.56 12.01 0.08
N VAL A 329 -12.48 11.59 0.74
CA VAL A 329 -11.49 10.70 0.16
C VAL A 329 -12.09 9.31 0.21
N MET A 330 -12.41 8.78 -0.97
CA MET A 330 -12.75 7.38 -1.12
C MET A 330 -11.59 6.52 -0.59
N PRO A 331 -11.87 5.39 0.07
CA PRO A 331 -10.79 4.48 0.43
C PRO A 331 -10.09 3.99 -0.84
N THR A 332 -8.80 3.71 -0.79
CA THR A 332 -8.05 3.09 -1.89
C THR A 332 -7.49 1.77 -1.40
N ALA A 333 -7.92 0.66 -2.00
CA ALA A 333 -7.53 -0.68 -1.59
C ALA A 333 -6.12 -1.04 -2.08
N ASP A 334 -5.22 -1.42 -1.17
CA ASP A 334 -3.97 -2.08 -1.53
C ASP A 334 -3.52 -3.04 -0.44
N PHE A 335 -2.74 -4.06 -0.81
CA PHE A 335 -2.21 -5.04 0.13
C PHE A 335 -1.02 -5.81 -0.41
N THR A 336 -0.27 -6.43 0.50
CA THR A 336 0.78 -7.40 0.20
C THR A 336 0.54 -8.72 0.92
N ALA A 337 1.29 -9.75 0.54
CA ALA A 337 1.29 -11.05 1.19
C ALA A 337 2.72 -11.42 1.60
N SER A 338 2.89 -12.14 2.71
CA SER A 338 4.20 -12.55 3.22
C SER A 338 4.93 -13.50 2.28
N THR A 339 4.17 -14.28 1.50
CA THR A 339 4.69 -15.12 0.41
C THR A 339 3.62 -15.28 -0.67
N THR A 340 4.03 -15.54 -1.90
CA THR A 340 3.15 -15.94 -3.01
C THR A 340 3.15 -17.45 -3.25
N TYR A 341 4.01 -18.19 -2.55
CA TYR A 341 4.13 -19.64 -2.65
C TYR A 341 4.29 -20.26 -1.26
N SER A 342 3.46 -21.23 -0.90
CA SER A 342 3.45 -21.84 0.43
C SER A 342 3.33 -23.36 0.36
N CYS A 343 4.14 -24.05 1.18
CA CYS A 343 4.15 -25.50 1.33
C CYS A 343 3.31 -25.99 2.50
N ASP A 344 3.00 -25.12 3.45
CA ASP A 344 2.21 -25.42 4.65
C ASP A 344 0.82 -24.79 4.61
N GLY A 345 0.52 -23.98 3.61
CA GLY A 345 -0.74 -23.25 3.43
C GLY A 345 -0.88 -22.00 4.30
N SER A 346 0.11 -21.62 5.10
CA SER A 346 0.03 -20.45 5.97
C SER A 346 0.51 -19.18 5.26
N VAL A 347 -0.33 -18.16 5.15
CA VAL A 347 0.00 -16.87 4.53
C VAL A 347 -0.52 -15.72 5.36
N SER A 348 0.34 -14.74 5.66
CA SER A 348 -0.04 -13.49 6.30
C SER A 348 -0.21 -12.41 5.26
N PHE A 349 -1.22 -11.58 5.42
CA PHE A 349 -1.51 -10.44 4.55
C PHE A 349 -1.30 -9.14 5.34
N THR A 350 -0.78 -8.14 4.65
CA THR A 350 -0.56 -6.81 5.21
C THR A 350 -1.32 -5.79 4.39
N ASP A 351 -2.18 -5.02 5.06
CA ASP A 351 -2.92 -3.93 4.45
C ASP A 351 -1.98 -2.79 4.07
N GLN A 352 -2.19 -2.22 2.89
CA GLN A 352 -1.51 -1.01 2.39
C GLN A 352 -2.54 0.04 1.94
N SER A 353 -3.81 -0.13 2.31
CA SER A 353 -4.90 0.72 1.87
C SER A 353 -4.82 2.12 2.48
N ALA A 354 -5.32 3.12 1.75
CA ALA A 354 -5.45 4.48 2.24
C ALA A 354 -6.92 4.80 2.60
N ASN A 355 -7.12 5.58 3.66
CA ASN A 355 -8.44 6.08 4.10
C ASN A 355 -9.49 4.98 4.38
N ALA A 356 -9.08 3.80 4.86
CA ALA A 356 -9.97 2.68 5.17
C ALA A 356 -10.34 2.63 6.66
N ASP A 357 -11.64 2.44 6.97
CA ASP A 357 -12.12 2.23 8.34
C ASP A 357 -12.41 0.74 8.63
N THR A 358 -12.73 -0.04 7.59
CA THR A 358 -13.07 -1.45 7.70
C THR A 358 -12.52 -2.25 6.52
N TRP A 359 -12.22 -3.53 6.78
CA TRP A 359 -11.65 -4.46 5.81
C TRP A 359 -12.55 -5.68 5.66
N LYS A 360 -12.58 -6.24 4.45
CA LYS A 360 -13.18 -7.53 4.16
C LYS A 360 -12.33 -8.26 3.15
N TRP A 361 -11.70 -9.32 3.62
CA TRP A 361 -10.85 -10.21 2.84
C TRP A 361 -11.64 -11.38 2.28
N SER A 362 -11.26 -11.84 1.09
CA SER A 362 -11.67 -13.11 0.52
C SER A 362 -10.44 -13.80 -0.07
N PHE A 363 -10.12 -14.98 0.44
CA PHE A 363 -8.84 -15.64 0.16
C PHE A 363 -8.88 -16.57 -1.06
N GLY A 364 -10.04 -16.73 -1.69
CA GLY A 364 -10.22 -17.52 -2.92
C GLY A 364 -10.58 -18.99 -2.71
N ASP A 365 -10.54 -19.48 -1.46
CA ASP A 365 -10.90 -20.85 -1.06
C ASP A 365 -12.24 -20.93 -0.30
N GLY A 366 -12.96 -19.80 -0.19
CA GLY A 366 -14.16 -19.64 0.62
C GLY A 366 -13.91 -19.02 1.99
N GLY A 367 -12.65 -18.93 2.44
CA GLY A 367 -12.25 -18.22 3.65
C GLY A 367 -12.38 -16.69 3.53
N THR A 368 -12.71 -16.04 4.64
CA THR A 368 -12.83 -14.56 4.74
C THR A 368 -12.31 -14.05 6.08
N SER A 369 -11.97 -12.77 6.16
CA SER A 369 -11.59 -12.09 7.40
C SER A 369 -11.98 -10.62 7.37
N ASN A 370 -12.19 -10.00 8.53
CA ASN A 370 -12.40 -8.55 8.68
C ASN A 370 -11.27 -7.86 9.46
N GLN A 371 -10.20 -8.59 9.78
CA GLN A 371 -9.00 -8.00 10.38
C GLN A 371 -8.26 -7.16 9.35
N GLN A 372 -7.56 -6.11 9.79
CA GLN A 372 -6.71 -5.30 8.91
C GLN A 372 -5.58 -6.15 8.31
N ASP A 373 -4.80 -6.83 9.17
CA ASP A 373 -3.68 -7.70 8.77
C ASP A 373 -3.95 -9.18 9.15
N PRO A 374 -4.73 -9.94 8.36
CA PRO A 374 -5.07 -11.31 8.71
C PRO A 374 -3.94 -12.30 8.36
N THR A 375 -3.90 -13.41 9.09
CA THR A 375 -3.22 -14.64 8.64
C THR A 375 -4.28 -15.68 8.27
N HIS A 376 -4.15 -16.26 7.08
CA HIS A 376 -5.06 -17.28 6.57
C HIS A 376 -4.34 -18.61 6.36
N GLN A 377 -5.06 -19.70 6.63
CA GLN A 377 -4.59 -21.07 6.50
C GLN A 377 -5.35 -21.77 5.39
N TYR A 378 -4.68 -22.00 4.25
CA TYR A 378 -5.20 -22.79 3.15
C TYR A 378 -5.08 -24.28 3.47
N ALA A 379 -6.20 -25.01 3.43
CA ALA A 379 -6.23 -26.44 3.76
C ALA A 379 -5.81 -27.34 2.60
N ASN A 380 -5.93 -26.86 1.35
CA ASN A 380 -5.71 -27.66 0.15
C ASN A 380 -4.67 -26.99 -0.76
N ALA A 381 -4.00 -27.79 -1.58
CA ALA A 381 -3.19 -27.27 -2.66
C ALA A 381 -4.06 -26.59 -3.73
N GLY A 382 -3.55 -25.52 -4.33
CA GLY A 382 -4.26 -24.75 -5.35
C GLY A 382 -3.66 -23.38 -5.59
N THR A 383 -4.17 -22.69 -6.60
CA THR A 383 -3.84 -21.28 -6.89
C THR A 383 -5.05 -20.42 -6.58
N TYR A 384 -4.85 -19.41 -5.73
CA TYR A 384 -5.92 -18.63 -5.12
C TYR A 384 -5.84 -17.15 -5.49
N THR A 385 -6.99 -16.60 -5.86
CA THR A 385 -7.18 -15.15 -6.07
C THR A 385 -7.59 -14.52 -4.76
N VAL A 386 -6.81 -13.53 -4.31
CA VAL A 386 -7.09 -12.81 -3.07
C VAL A 386 -7.74 -11.47 -3.41
N LYS A 387 -8.81 -11.14 -2.69
CA LYS A 387 -9.53 -9.88 -2.81
C LYS A 387 -9.60 -9.18 -1.46
N LEU A 388 -9.25 -7.90 -1.44
CA LEU A 388 -9.49 -6.99 -0.34
C LEU A 388 -10.57 -5.98 -0.73
N VAL A 389 -11.52 -5.77 0.16
CA VAL A 389 -12.52 -4.71 0.10
C VAL A 389 -12.29 -3.81 1.31
N VAL A 390 -12.16 -2.51 1.07
CA VAL A 390 -12.05 -1.51 2.14
C VAL A 390 -13.18 -0.50 2.06
N THR A 391 -13.71 -0.10 3.21
CA THR A 391 -14.84 0.83 3.31
C THR A 391 -14.56 1.90 4.35
N ASN A 392 -15.01 3.12 4.08
CA ASN A 392 -15.12 4.21 5.04
C ASN A 392 -16.50 4.88 4.92
N THR A 393 -16.75 5.96 5.66
CA THR A 393 -18.04 6.68 5.60
C THR A 393 -18.38 7.27 4.23
N ASN A 394 -17.37 7.46 3.37
CA ASN A 394 -17.51 8.10 2.05
C ASN A 394 -17.77 7.08 0.93
N GLY A 395 -17.39 5.81 1.11
CA GLY A 395 -17.63 4.75 0.13
C GLY A 395 -16.76 3.53 0.34
N GLN A 396 -16.58 2.77 -0.74
CA GLN A 396 -15.83 1.51 -0.74
C GLN A 396 -14.97 1.40 -2.00
N ASP A 397 -13.81 0.79 -1.87
CA ASP A 397 -12.95 0.36 -2.97
C ASP A 397 -12.55 -1.12 -2.79
N SER A 398 -12.06 -1.76 -3.85
CA SER A 398 -11.59 -3.14 -3.77
C SER A 398 -10.48 -3.45 -4.76
N LEU A 399 -9.49 -4.22 -4.29
CA LEU A 399 -8.40 -4.74 -5.09
C LEU A 399 -8.46 -6.27 -5.14
N SER A 400 -8.32 -6.85 -6.33
CA SER A 400 -8.23 -8.30 -6.53
C SER A 400 -6.91 -8.63 -7.24
N LYS A 401 -6.09 -9.50 -6.62
CA LYS A 401 -4.85 -10.01 -7.21
C LYS A 401 -5.08 -11.47 -7.62
N THR A 402 -5.25 -11.68 -8.93
CA THR A 402 -5.59 -12.98 -9.52
C THR A 402 -4.44 -13.97 -9.39
N GLY A 403 -4.73 -15.17 -8.85
CA GLY A 403 -3.73 -16.22 -8.68
C GLY A 403 -2.51 -15.80 -7.86
N LEU A 404 -2.70 -14.90 -6.90
CA LEU A 404 -1.63 -14.34 -6.07
C LEU A 404 -0.89 -15.39 -5.25
N ILE A 405 -1.64 -16.37 -4.70
CA ILE A 405 -1.10 -17.37 -3.79
C ILE A 405 -1.16 -18.74 -4.46
N THR A 406 -0.03 -19.44 -4.52
CA THR A 406 0.03 -20.86 -4.87
C THR A 406 0.39 -21.67 -3.63
N VAL A 407 -0.49 -22.61 -3.27
CA VAL A 407 -0.29 -23.55 -2.17
C VAL A 407 0.01 -24.92 -2.77
N ALA A 408 1.13 -25.51 -2.39
CA ALA A 408 1.57 -26.82 -2.85
C ALA A 408 1.88 -27.71 -1.65
N ILE A 409 0.85 -28.08 -0.88
CA ILE A 409 1.01 -28.98 0.26
C ILE A 409 1.47 -30.35 -0.28
N PRO A 410 2.71 -30.77 0.02
CA PRO A 410 3.21 -32.06 -0.44
C PRO A 410 2.45 -33.19 0.25
N VAL A 411 2.13 -34.24 -0.50
CA VAL A 411 1.58 -35.47 0.07
C VAL A 411 2.76 -36.33 0.49
N ASP A 412 2.71 -36.86 1.71
CA ASP A 412 3.79 -37.69 2.23
C ASP A 412 3.96 -38.98 1.40
N PRO A 413 5.20 -39.42 1.12
CA PRO A 413 5.46 -40.63 0.36
C PRO A 413 4.92 -41.86 1.09
N VAL A 414 4.44 -42.84 0.33
CA VAL A 414 4.02 -44.14 0.90
C VAL A 414 5.25 -45.03 0.94
N THR A 415 5.59 -45.56 2.11
CA THR A 415 6.75 -46.43 2.32
C THR A 415 6.32 -47.87 2.56
N SER A 416 7.19 -48.82 2.21
CA SER A 416 7.05 -50.23 2.55
C SER A 416 8.33 -50.71 3.22
N ASP A 417 8.17 -51.20 4.45
CA ASP A 417 9.22 -51.86 5.23
C ASP A 417 9.60 -53.21 4.61
N ASP A 418 10.77 -53.70 4.98
CA ASP A 418 11.25 -55.05 4.65
C ASP A 418 11.76 -55.74 5.94
N THR A 419 11.54 -57.04 6.05
CA THR A 419 12.13 -57.90 7.07
C THR A 419 13.04 -58.95 6.43
N VAL A 420 14.32 -58.94 6.80
CA VAL A 420 15.33 -59.87 6.29
C VAL A 420 16.06 -60.62 7.40
N CYS A 421 16.72 -61.71 7.03
CA CYS A 421 17.64 -62.42 7.92
C CYS A 421 19.07 -61.93 7.69
N SER A 422 19.81 -61.55 8.73
CA SER A 422 21.22 -61.15 8.54
C SER A 422 22.07 -62.32 8.02
N PRO A 423 22.99 -62.13 7.05
CA PRO A 423 23.36 -60.90 6.33
C PRO A 423 22.76 -60.83 4.92
N VAL A 424 21.49 -60.44 4.80
CA VAL A 424 20.78 -60.29 3.52
C VAL A 424 20.45 -58.83 3.24
N THR A 425 20.36 -58.50 1.96
CA THR A 425 19.89 -57.20 1.47
C THR A 425 18.37 -57.07 1.67
N ALA A 426 17.96 -56.09 2.46
CA ALA A 426 16.60 -55.59 2.52
C ALA A 426 16.32 -54.67 1.31
N HIS A 427 15.14 -54.84 0.72
CA HIS A 427 14.56 -54.14 -0.42
C HIS A 427 13.44 -53.23 0.05
N LEU A 428 13.79 -52.04 0.50
CA LEU A 428 12.80 -51.04 0.92
C LEU A 428 12.21 -50.37 -0.32
N THR A 429 10.91 -50.08 -0.30
CA THR A 429 10.25 -49.39 -1.43
C THR A 429 9.47 -48.17 -0.97
N SER A 430 9.32 -47.21 -1.87
CA SER A 430 8.47 -46.06 -1.66
C SER A 430 7.84 -45.58 -2.98
N THR A 431 6.62 -45.08 -2.90
CA THR A 431 5.92 -44.45 -4.02
C THR A 431 5.75 -42.95 -3.75
N SER A 432 5.88 -42.18 -4.84
CA SER A 432 5.81 -40.72 -4.86
C SER A 432 4.43 -40.29 -5.35
N PRO A 433 3.53 -39.79 -4.47
CA PRO A 433 2.19 -39.36 -4.88
C PRO A 433 2.21 -38.09 -5.73
N GLY A 434 3.18 -37.21 -5.52
CA GLY A 434 3.33 -35.95 -6.25
C GLY A 434 4.20 -36.02 -7.51
N ASN A 435 4.71 -37.20 -7.88
CA ASN A 435 5.70 -37.41 -8.95
C ASN A 435 7.02 -36.62 -8.74
N GLY A 436 7.40 -36.37 -7.49
CA GLY A 436 8.69 -35.81 -7.11
C GLY A 436 9.82 -36.83 -7.08
N THR A 437 11.01 -36.36 -6.72
CA THR A 437 12.18 -37.22 -6.49
C THR A 437 12.16 -37.76 -5.07
N LEU A 438 12.22 -39.07 -4.90
CA LEU A 438 12.30 -39.70 -3.58
C LEU A 438 13.75 -39.74 -3.09
N ASN A 439 14.02 -39.09 -1.96
CA ASN A 439 15.34 -38.99 -1.34
C ASN A 439 15.34 -39.73 0.01
N TRP A 440 16.31 -40.62 0.20
CA TRP A 440 16.41 -41.50 1.38
C TRP A 440 17.51 -41.01 2.32
N TYR A 441 17.25 -40.96 3.62
CA TYR A 441 18.18 -40.49 4.64
C TYR A 441 18.33 -41.48 5.80
N ASP A 442 19.48 -41.40 6.46
CA ASP A 442 19.81 -42.16 7.67
C ASP A 442 19.25 -41.55 8.97
N ALA A 443 18.53 -40.41 8.89
CA ALA A 443 17.97 -39.72 10.05
C ALA A 443 16.64 -39.01 9.73
N SER A 444 15.81 -38.82 10.76
CA SER A 444 14.50 -38.15 10.66
C SER A 444 14.58 -36.65 10.35
N SER A 445 15.75 -36.04 10.58
CA SER A 445 16.08 -34.67 10.17
C SER A 445 17.60 -34.56 10.04
N GLY A 446 18.10 -33.74 9.11
CA GLY A 446 19.54 -33.71 8.78
C GLY A 446 20.01 -35.03 8.17
N GLY A 447 21.14 -35.56 8.63
CA GLY A 447 21.68 -36.85 8.17
C GLY A 447 22.26 -36.83 6.76
N ASN A 448 22.69 -38.01 6.30
CA ASN A 448 23.25 -38.20 4.97
C ASN A 448 22.16 -38.70 4.02
N LEU A 449 22.18 -38.18 2.79
CA LEU A 449 21.45 -38.78 1.69
C LEU A 449 22.10 -40.13 1.36
N VAL A 450 21.38 -41.23 1.56
CA VAL A 450 21.88 -42.60 1.36
C VAL A 450 21.43 -43.21 0.04
N ASN A 451 20.32 -42.74 -0.54
CA ASN A 451 19.81 -43.21 -1.82
C ASN A 451 18.80 -42.24 -2.46
N THR A 452 18.53 -42.42 -3.75
CA THR A 452 17.50 -41.71 -4.51
C THR A 452 16.72 -42.67 -5.40
N GLY A 453 15.39 -42.55 -5.46
CA GLY A 453 14.53 -43.39 -6.30
C GLY A 453 13.47 -44.16 -5.51
N THR A 454 12.70 -45.00 -6.21
CA THR A 454 11.55 -45.73 -5.63
C THR A 454 11.95 -46.95 -4.78
N THR A 455 13.20 -47.39 -4.84
CA THR A 455 13.70 -48.57 -4.14
C THR A 455 15.04 -48.28 -3.49
N TYR A 456 15.27 -48.82 -2.29
CA TYR A 456 16.55 -48.76 -1.60
C TYR A 456 16.96 -50.15 -1.09
N ASP A 457 18.03 -50.67 -1.71
CA ASP A 457 18.63 -51.96 -1.37
C ASP A 457 19.75 -51.76 -0.37
N VAL A 458 19.60 -52.32 0.84
CA VAL A 458 20.55 -52.14 1.93
C VAL A 458 20.76 -53.43 2.70
N ALA A 459 21.99 -53.72 3.14
CA ALA A 459 22.32 -54.93 3.90
C ALA A 459 22.58 -54.62 5.39
N PRO A 460 21.53 -54.33 6.19
CA PRO A 460 21.69 -53.93 7.57
C PRO A 460 22.16 -55.11 8.45
N THR A 461 23.07 -54.84 9.39
CA THR A 461 23.51 -55.82 10.40
C THR A 461 22.57 -55.89 11.61
N THR A 462 21.77 -54.86 11.82
CA THR A 462 20.77 -54.71 12.88
C THR A 462 19.54 -53.99 12.33
N THR A 463 18.37 -54.19 12.93
CA THR A 463 17.17 -53.43 12.55
C THR A 463 17.47 -51.94 12.50
N THR A 464 17.25 -51.33 11.34
CA THR A 464 17.61 -49.94 11.05
C THR A 464 16.45 -49.24 10.38
N THR A 465 16.12 -48.04 10.84
CA THR A 465 15.08 -47.19 10.24
C THR A 465 15.76 -46.11 9.40
N TYR A 466 15.32 -46.01 8.15
CA TYR A 466 15.64 -44.94 7.20
C TYR A 466 14.43 -44.03 7.06
N TYR A 467 14.60 -42.93 6.35
CA TYR A 467 13.58 -41.91 6.17
C TYR A 467 13.51 -41.47 4.72
N VAL A 468 12.30 -41.42 4.16
CA VAL A 468 12.07 -41.00 2.77
C VAL A 468 11.30 -39.69 2.75
N GLU A 469 11.78 -38.73 1.98
CA GLU A 469 11.02 -37.53 1.62
C GLU A 469 10.81 -37.48 0.10
N GLU A 470 9.72 -36.84 -0.31
CA GLU A 470 9.45 -36.51 -1.70
C GLU A 470 9.84 -35.04 -1.95
N ASP A 471 10.77 -34.82 -2.87
CA ASP A 471 11.17 -33.49 -3.34
C ASP A 471 10.42 -33.14 -4.64
N LEU A 472 9.46 -32.22 -4.55
CA LEU A 472 8.67 -31.74 -5.68
C LEU A 472 9.31 -30.55 -6.42
N ARG A 473 10.50 -30.10 -5.98
CA ARG A 473 11.19 -29.00 -6.65
C ARG A 473 11.71 -29.49 -8.01
N PRO A 474 11.44 -28.76 -9.10
CA PRO A 474 12.10 -29.03 -10.37
C PRO A 474 13.62 -28.96 -10.23
N ALA A 475 14.35 -29.68 -11.08
CA ALA A 475 15.80 -29.60 -11.11
C ALA A 475 16.26 -28.16 -11.39
N PRO A 476 17.32 -27.67 -10.73
CA PRO A 476 17.84 -26.33 -10.98
C PRO A 476 18.34 -26.20 -12.42
N VAL A 477 18.10 -25.04 -13.01
CA VAL A 477 18.54 -24.67 -14.36
C VAL A 477 19.66 -23.65 -14.26
N LYS A 478 20.71 -23.84 -15.07
CA LYS A 478 21.80 -22.86 -15.19
C LYS A 478 21.63 -21.97 -16.42
N GLY A 479 22.04 -20.72 -16.32
CA GLY A 479 22.00 -19.79 -17.45
C GLY A 479 22.78 -18.49 -17.25
N GLY A 480 22.76 -17.67 -18.29
CA GLY A 480 23.65 -16.51 -18.42
C GLY A 480 25.06 -16.88 -18.89
N PRO A 481 25.96 -15.89 -18.98
CA PRO A 481 27.33 -16.13 -19.38
C PRO A 481 28.02 -17.12 -18.42
N THR A 482 28.65 -18.16 -18.96
CA THR A 482 29.25 -19.26 -18.20
C THR A 482 30.50 -18.83 -17.41
N ASP A 483 31.16 -17.77 -17.90
CA ASP A 483 32.40 -17.24 -17.36
C ASP A 483 32.57 -15.75 -17.71
N ASN A 484 33.69 -15.18 -17.27
CA ASN A 484 34.03 -13.77 -17.49
C ASN A 484 34.85 -13.51 -18.77
N THR A 485 35.00 -14.48 -19.67
CA THR A 485 35.90 -14.38 -20.84
C THR A 485 35.28 -13.69 -22.06
N PHE A 486 33.98 -13.37 -22.03
CA PHE A 486 33.31 -12.73 -23.15
C PHE A 486 33.60 -11.22 -23.19
N GLY A 487 34.26 -10.77 -24.25
CA GLY A 487 34.65 -9.37 -24.41
C GLY A 487 35.72 -8.92 -23.41
N ALA A 488 36.04 -7.62 -23.44
CA ALA A 488 37.01 -7.03 -22.51
C ALA A 488 36.40 -6.82 -21.12
N GLY A 489 37.24 -6.74 -20.08
CA GLY A 489 36.80 -6.47 -18.72
C GLY A 489 37.96 -6.13 -17.80
N ALA A 490 37.63 -5.83 -16.54
CA ALA A 490 38.59 -5.57 -15.48
C ALA A 490 37.96 -5.83 -14.12
N ASN A 491 38.79 -6.01 -13.09
CA ASN A 491 38.32 -5.98 -11.71
C ASN A 491 37.83 -4.57 -11.36
N TYR A 492 36.70 -4.54 -10.67
CA TYR A 492 36.02 -3.33 -10.31
C TYR A 492 35.96 -3.24 -8.79
N ASN A 493 36.41 -2.11 -8.25
CA ASN A 493 36.71 -2.00 -6.82
C ASN A 493 35.66 -1.19 -6.05
N THR A 494 34.63 -0.69 -6.72
CA THR A 494 33.53 0.06 -6.09
C THR A 494 32.23 -0.75 -6.09
N ALA A 495 31.48 -0.67 -4.99
CA ALA A 495 30.41 -1.64 -4.67
C ALA A 495 29.02 -1.33 -5.26
N ASP A 496 28.75 -0.11 -5.71
CA ASP A 496 27.38 0.29 -6.06
C ASP A 496 27.03 0.05 -7.54
N ARG A 497 27.29 -1.17 -8.06
CA ARG A 497 26.90 -1.57 -9.42
C ARG A 497 25.90 -2.71 -9.42
N ARG A 498 24.99 -2.71 -10.39
CA ARG A 498 23.79 -3.57 -10.39
C ARG A 498 23.59 -4.26 -11.72
N LEU A 499 23.16 -5.51 -11.66
CA LEU A 499 22.48 -6.20 -12.75
C LEU A 499 20.98 -6.19 -12.47
N PHE A 500 20.19 -5.83 -13.49
CA PHE A 500 18.73 -5.87 -13.43
C PHE A 500 18.19 -7.18 -14.00
N PHE A 501 17.13 -7.69 -13.40
CA PHE A 501 16.46 -8.90 -13.83
C PHE A 501 14.98 -8.94 -13.43
N ASP A 502 14.22 -9.75 -14.16
CA ASP A 502 12.83 -10.08 -13.87
C ASP A 502 12.75 -11.53 -13.37
N VAL A 503 11.87 -11.78 -12.41
CA VAL A 503 11.52 -13.12 -11.94
C VAL A 503 10.18 -13.48 -12.58
N LEU A 504 10.23 -14.36 -13.58
CA LEU A 504 9.09 -14.77 -14.40
C LEU A 504 8.21 -15.80 -13.68
N LYS A 505 8.82 -16.62 -12.84
CA LYS A 505 8.17 -17.57 -11.95
C LYS A 505 8.83 -17.53 -10.57
N ALA A 506 8.06 -17.72 -9.50
CA ALA A 506 8.61 -17.77 -8.15
C ALA A 506 9.73 -18.82 -8.08
N SER A 507 10.93 -18.37 -7.73
CA SER A 507 12.15 -19.17 -7.91
C SER A 507 13.14 -18.90 -6.78
N THR A 508 14.03 -19.87 -6.53
CA THR A 508 15.19 -19.71 -5.66
C THR A 508 16.42 -19.46 -6.53
N LEU A 509 17.09 -18.32 -6.32
CA LEU A 509 18.44 -18.09 -6.81
C LEU A 509 19.41 -18.90 -5.94
N LYS A 510 19.76 -20.10 -6.41
CA LYS A 510 20.57 -21.07 -5.66
C LYS A 510 22.01 -20.61 -5.56
N SER A 511 22.64 -20.29 -6.68
CA SER A 511 24.05 -19.92 -6.70
C SER A 511 24.42 -19.11 -7.95
N VAL A 512 25.55 -18.41 -7.88
CA VAL A 512 26.16 -17.67 -8.99
C VAL A 512 27.68 -17.90 -8.98
N LYS A 513 28.32 -17.83 -10.13
CA LYS A 513 29.78 -17.69 -10.22
C LYS A 513 30.18 -16.23 -10.06
N VAL A 514 31.31 -16.01 -9.39
CA VAL A 514 31.99 -14.73 -9.29
C VAL A 514 33.48 -14.93 -9.58
N TYR A 515 34.15 -13.88 -10.03
CA TYR A 515 35.59 -13.86 -10.27
C TYR A 515 36.18 -12.72 -9.46
N ALA A 516 36.95 -13.06 -8.44
CA ALA A 516 37.52 -12.09 -7.50
C ALA A 516 39.04 -11.99 -7.65
N THR A 517 39.59 -10.81 -7.33
CA THR A 517 41.01 -10.65 -7.04
C THR A 517 41.17 -10.38 -5.54
N GLY A 518 41.81 -11.29 -4.82
CA GLY A 518 41.91 -11.25 -3.36
C GLY A 518 40.70 -11.87 -2.66
N ALA A 519 40.99 -12.75 -1.71
CA ALA A 519 39.99 -13.36 -0.86
C ALA A 519 39.38 -12.35 0.13
N GLY A 520 38.07 -12.43 0.38
CA GLY A 520 37.41 -11.54 1.36
C GLY A 520 35.88 -11.65 1.42
N ASN A 521 35.23 -10.81 2.22
CA ASN A 521 33.79 -10.88 2.48
C ASN A 521 32.94 -10.18 1.40
N ARG A 522 32.29 -11.02 0.60
CA ARG A 522 31.17 -10.81 -0.34
C ARG A 522 29.80 -10.53 0.26
N THR A 523 29.28 -9.30 0.37
CA THR A 523 27.85 -9.11 0.71
C THR A 523 27.02 -8.96 -0.55
N ILE A 524 26.30 -10.02 -0.93
CA ILE A 524 25.42 -10.04 -2.10
C ILE A 524 24.00 -9.72 -1.66
N GLU A 525 23.37 -8.76 -2.33
CA GLU A 525 22.06 -8.21 -1.99
C GLU A 525 21.18 -8.18 -3.24
N VAL A 526 19.89 -8.48 -3.05
CA VAL A 526 18.85 -8.30 -4.07
C VAL A 526 17.89 -7.21 -3.59
N LEU A 527 17.63 -6.24 -4.45
CA LEU A 527 16.65 -5.18 -4.28
C LEU A 527 15.46 -5.47 -5.20
N ASP A 528 14.25 -5.14 -4.76
CA ASP A 528 13.06 -5.13 -5.62
C ASP A 528 13.03 -3.91 -6.57
N GLY A 529 11.99 -3.82 -7.40
CA GLY A 529 11.81 -2.72 -8.36
C GLY A 529 11.67 -1.32 -7.73
N ASN A 530 11.41 -1.23 -6.42
CA ASN A 530 11.35 0.03 -5.67
C ASN A 530 12.68 0.35 -4.95
N GLY A 531 13.68 -0.53 -5.07
CA GLY A 531 14.98 -0.40 -4.43
C GLY A 531 15.01 -0.90 -2.97
N ILE A 532 13.98 -1.61 -2.51
CA ILE A 532 13.94 -2.20 -1.16
C ILE A 532 14.70 -3.53 -1.15
N GLN A 533 15.55 -3.74 -0.14
CA GLN A 533 16.31 -4.98 -0.01
C GLN A 533 15.39 -6.16 0.36
N VAL A 534 15.30 -7.15 -0.53
CA VAL A 534 14.48 -8.37 -0.35
C VAL A 534 15.30 -9.59 0.03
N ALA A 535 16.60 -9.61 -0.28
CA ALA A 535 17.48 -10.71 0.10
C ALA A 535 18.92 -10.22 0.31
N LYS A 536 19.66 -10.88 1.21
CA LYS A 536 21.06 -10.54 1.53
C LYS A 536 21.81 -11.76 2.08
N LYS A 537 23.06 -11.93 1.68
CA LYS A 537 23.98 -12.92 2.24
C LYS A 537 25.42 -12.44 2.17
N THR A 538 26.15 -12.61 3.28
CA THR A 538 27.60 -12.39 3.29
C THR A 538 28.30 -13.73 3.11
N VAL A 539 29.20 -13.83 2.14
CA VAL A 539 29.96 -15.02 1.80
C VAL A 539 31.46 -14.70 1.76
N GLN A 540 32.28 -15.65 2.21
CA GLN A 540 33.72 -15.56 2.00
C GLN A 540 34.01 -16.02 0.56
N VAL A 541 34.50 -15.09 -0.26
CA VAL A 541 34.86 -15.37 -1.66
C VAL A 541 36.38 -15.52 -1.74
N PRO A 542 36.90 -16.71 -2.10
CA PRO A 542 38.32 -16.92 -2.40
C PRO A 542 38.85 -16.04 -3.54
N ASP A 543 40.17 -15.95 -3.65
CA ASP A 543 40.82 -15.39 -4.85
C ASP A 543 40.55 -16.29 -6.08
N GLY A 544 40.22 -15.68 -7.22
CA GLY A 544 39.91 -16.38 -8.47
C GLY A 544 38.43 -16.68 -8.70
N GLU A 545 38.15 -17.74 -9.48
CA GLU A 545 36.78 -18.21 -9.78
C GLU A 545 36.18 -18.88 -8.53
N SER A 546 34.93 -18.55 -8.22
CA SER A 546 34.20 -19.19 -7.13
C SER A 546 32.71 -19.27 -7.44
N ARG A 547 32.08 -20.42 -7.17
CA ARG A 547 30.62 -20.54 -7.13
C ARG A 547 30.13 -20.25 -5.72
N VAL A 548 29.27 -19.26 -5.60
CA VAL A 548 28.73 -18.76 -4.34
C VAL A 548 27.28 -19.20 -4.20
N THR A 549 26.99 -19.92 -3.12
CA THR A 549 25.63 -20.35 -2.78
C THR A 549 24.87 -19.24 -2.07
N LEU A 550 23.73 -18.83 -2.62
CA LEU A 550 22.86 -17.76 -2.13
C LEU A 550 21.61 -18.31 -1.44
N ASP A 551 20.83 -19.13 -2.15
CA ASP A 551 19.50 -19.64 -1.72
C ASP A 551 18.48 -18.52 -1.44
N PHE A 552 18.43 -17.50 -2.30
CA PHE A 552 17.44 -16.43 -2.19
C PHE A 552 16.11 -16.82 -2.82
N ASN A 553 15.05 -16.88 -2.02
CA ASN A 553 13.70 -17.10 -2.52
C ASN A 553 13.12 -15.77 -3.03
N LEU A 554 12.86 -15.70 -4.33
CA LEU A 554 12.40 -14.49 -5.00
C LEU A 554 10.99 -14.72 -5.59
N PRO A 555 9.99 -13.92 -5.17
CA PRO A 555 8.67 -13.91 -5.77
C PRO A 555 8.70 -13.43 -7.23
N VAL A 556 7.62 -13.71 -7.97
CA VAL A 556 7.40 -13.14 -9.32
C VAL A 556 7.41 -11.62 -9.24
N GLY A 557 8.13 -10.97 -10.14
CA GLY A 557 8.18 -9.52 -10.22
C GLY A 557 9.19 -9.03 -11.25
N THR A 558 9.21 -7.73 -11.48
CA THR A 558 10.05 -7.10 -12.49
C THR A 558 11.01 -6.09 -11.86
N ASN A 559 12.08 -5.78 -12.60
CA ASN A 559 13.06 -4.76 -12.26
C ASN A 559 13.80 -5.00 -10.93
N TYR A 560 13.99 -6.27 -10.55
CA TYR A 560 14.89 -6.60 -9.44
C TYR A 560 16.32 -6.20 -9.79
N ALA A 561 17.11 -5.85 -8.78
CA ALA A 561 18.52 -5.53 -8.93
C ALA A 561 19.36 -6.42 -8.00
N ILE A 562 20.34 -7.14 -8.55
CA ILE A 562 21.36 -7.81 -7.74
C ILE A 562 22.63 -6.95 -7.71
N LYS A 563 23.23 -6.83 -6.53
CA LYS A 563 24.48 -6.10 -6.33
C LYS A 563 25.37 -6.77 -5.31
N CYS A 564 26.64 -6.34 -5.30
CA CYS A 564 27.61 -6.82 -4.33
C CYS A 564 28.25 -5.64 -3.60
N ASN A 565 28.11 -5.62 -2.29
CA ASN A 565 28.76 -4.68 -1.39
C ASN A 565 29.92 -5.34 -0.65
N THR A 566 30.89 -4.53 -0.25
CA THR A 566 31.93 -4.91 0.72
C THR A 566 31.59 -4.37 2.10
N GLY A 567 31.86 -5.17 3.13
CA GLY A 567 31.85 -4.67 4.50
C GLY A 567 33.10 -3.82 4.79
N ASN A 568 33.03 -2.94 5.79
CA ASN A 568 34.15 -2.33 6.51
C ASN A 568 35.46 -2.06 5.72
N GLY A 569 35.39 -1.33 4.61
CA GLY A 569 36.58 -0.82 3.92
C GLY A 569 37.35 -1.83 3.06
N GLU A 570 36.81 -3.02 2.81
CA GLU A 570 37.38 -3.99 1.84
C GLU A 570 37.09 -3.53 0.40
N LEU A 571 38.02 -3.83 -0.54
CA LEU A 571 37.82 -3.59 -1.97
C LEU A 571 36.88 -4.63 -2.57
N LEU A 572 35.99 -4.22 -3.49
CA LEU A 572 35.07 -5.17 -4.14
C LEU A 572 35.85 -6.23 -4.93
N ASP A 573 36.81 -5.78 -5.73
CA ASP A 573 37.70 -6.60 -6.57
C ASP A 573 36.97 -7.72 -7.34
N LEU A 574 35.74 -7.50 -7.78
CA LEU A 574 34.98 -8.43 -8.61
C LEU A 574 35.11 -8.05 -10.09
N TYR A 575 35.25 -9.05 -10.94
CA TYR A 575 35.41 -8.85 -12.37
C TYR A 575 34.11 -8.36 -13.02
N ARG A 576 34.24 -7.36 -13.91
CA ARG A 576 33.16 -6.82 -14.73
C ARG A 576 33.55 -6.85 -16.20
N ASN A 577 32.66 -7.35 -17.05
CA ASN A 577 32.81 -7.23 -18.51
C ASN A 577 32.32 -5.85 -18.99
N SER A 578 33.11 -5.24 -19.87
CA SER A 578 32.82 -4.00 -20.59
C SER A 578 32.03 -4.24 -21.89
N ALA A 579 31.64 -5.49 -22.15
CA ALA A 579 30.72 -5.90 -23.19
C ALA A 579 29.69 -6.83 -22.55
N GLY A 580 28.41 -6.56 -22.79
CA GLY A 580 27.29 -7.33 -22.25
C GLY A 580 26.92 -8.48 -23.19
N PRO A 581 26.24 -9.51 -22.68
CA PRO A 581 25.52 -10.44 -23.54
C PRO A 581 24.37 -9.72 -24.25
N ALA A 582 23.70 -10.42 -25.17
CA ALA A 582 22.47 -9.91 -25.77
C ALA A 582 21.34 -9.90 -24.73
N TYR A 583 21.15 -8.76 -24.07
CA TYR A 583 20.01 -8.52 -23.18
C TYR A 583 18.72 -8.24 -23.97
N PRO A 584 17.54 -8.55 -23.40
CA PRO A 584 17.35 -9.44 -22.26
C PRO A 584 17.57 -10.90 -22.67
N TYR A 585 17.92 -11.78 -21.71
CA TYR A 585 17.97 -13.21 -21.96
C TYR A 585 17.38 -14.01 -20.80
N ASN A 586 16.78 -15.16 -21.12
CA ASN A 586 16.09 -16.00 -20.15
C ASN A 586 16.99 -17.10 -19.57
N ILE A 587 16.73 -17.44 -18.32
CA ILE A 587 17.33 -18.55 -17.59
C ILE A 587 16.20 -19.52 -17.27
N GLY A 588 16.08 -20.59 -18.06
CA GLY A 588 15.08 -21.65 -17.86
C GLY A 588 13.61 -21.18 -17.89
N ASN A 589 13.32 -20.00 -18.46
CA ASN A 589 12.02 -19.31 -18.34
C ASN A 589 11.60 -19.01 -16.88
N LEU A 590 12.55 -19.01 -15.95
CA LEU A 590 12.35 -18.69 -14.54
C LEU A 590 12.71 -17.24 -14.22
N MET A 591 13.83 -16.77 -14.79
CA MET A 591 14.31 -15.40 -14.66
C MET A 591 14.75 -14.85 -16.01
N SER A 592 14.71 -13.53 -16.17
CA SER A 592 15.23 -12.82 -17.34
C SER A 592 16.20 -11.75 -16.89
N ILE A 593 17.47 -11.81 -17.29
CA ILE A 593 18.41 -10.72 -16.99
C ILE A 593 18.21 -9.63 -18.04
N THR A 594 17.88 -8.41 -17.60
CA THR A 594 17.36 -7.34 -18.45
C THR A 594 18.38 -6.27 -18.79
N GLY A 595 19.42 -6.09 -17.97
CA GLY A 595 20.48 -5.12 -18.23
C GLY A 595 21.29 -4.77 -16.99
N SER A 596 21.87 -3.58 -17.00
CA SER A 596 22.74 -3.07 -15.94
C SER A 596 22.48 -1.59 -15.63
N ASP A 597 23.02 -1.10 -14.52
CA ASP A 597 22.91 0.32 -14.09
C ASP A 597 23.92 1.27 -14.75
N ALA A 598 24.56 0.85 -15.84
CA ALA A 598 25.46 1.69 -16.61
C ALA A 598 24.65 2.72 -17.43
N SER A 599 24.34 3.87 -16.84
CA SER A 599 23.54 4.92 -17.50
C SER A 599 24.03 5.26 -18.93
N GLY A 600 23.12 5.20 -19.90
CA GLY A 600 23.37 5.38 -21.33
C GLY A 600 24.08 4.21 -22.03
N ASN A 601 24.37 3.13 -21.30
CA ASN A 601 25.07 1.92 -21.74
C ASN A 601 24.52 0.67 -21.03
N GLU A 602 23.23 0.67 -20.70
CA GLU A 602 22.57 -0.29 -19.82
C GLU A 602 22.70 -1.73 -20.35
N LEU A 603 22.78 -1.87 -21.68
CA LEU A 603 22.92 -3.15 -22.38
C LEU A 603 24.39 -3.52 -22.70
N THR A 604 25.36 -2.70 -22.29
CA THR A 604 26.77 -2.86 -22.67
C THR A 604 27.64 -3.41 -21.55
N TYR A 605 27.29 -3.22 -20.28
CA TYR A 605 28.10 -3.72 -19.16
C TYR A 605 27.46 -4.96 -18.52
N TYR A 606 28.30 -5.85 -17.99
CA TYR A 606 27.86 -7.03 -17.22
C TYR A 606 28.62 -7.09 -15.90
N TYR A 607 27.90 -6.98 -14.78
CA TYR A 607 28.49 -6.85 -13.45
C TYR A 607 28.45 -8.18 -12.66
N PHE A 608 29.63 -8.71 -12.37
CA PHE A 608 30.01 -9.62 -11.27
C PHE A 608 29.43 -11.05 -11.23
N PHE A 609 28.19 -11.27 -11.65
CA PHE A 609 27.45 -12.51 -11.37
C PHE A 609 27.24 -13.34 -12.63
N TYR A 610 27.92 -14.48 -12.73
CA TYR A 610 27.95 -15.35 -13.91
C TYR A 610 27.29 -16.71 -13.61
N ASP A 611 26.99 -17.50 -14.64
CA ASP A 611 26.52 -18.90 -14.56
C ASP A 611 25.51 -19.12 -13.43
N TRP A 612 24.40 -18.38 -13.52
CA TRP A 612 23.36 -18.36 -12.50
C TRP A 612 22.67 -19.71 -12.44
N GLU A 613 22.49 -20.23 -11.24
CA GLU A 613 21.73 -21.45 -10.98
C GLU A 613 20.43 -21.07 -10.29
N VAL A 614 19.31 -21.33 -10.98
CA VAL A 614 17.97 -20.93 -10.57
C VAL A 614 17.10 -22.17 -10.50
N GLN A 615 16.34 -22.31 -9.42
CA GLN A 615 15.41 -23.41 -9.23
C GLN A 615 13.99 -22.85 -9.09
N GLU A 616 13.01 -23.40 -9.80
CA GLU A 616 11.60 -23.05 -9.57
C GLU A 616 11.22 -23.44 -8.14
N GLN A 617 10.43 -22.61 -7.44
CA GLN A 617 10.00 -22.95 -6.09
C GLN A 617 9.14 -24.21 -6.10
N GLY A 618 9.35 -25.04 -5.08
CA GLY A 618 8.69 -26.33 -4.91
C GLY A 618 8.77 -26.76 -3.45
N CYS A 619 7.96 -27.74 -3.08
CA CYS A 619 7.84 -28.23 -1.71
C CYS A 619 8.50 -29.58 -1.52
N ILE A 620 8.92 -29.86 -0.29
CA ILE A 620 9.44 -31.16 0.12
C ILE A 620 8.47 -31.72 1.16
N SER A 621 8.08 -32.99 1.03
CA SER A 621 7.22 -33.66 2.00
C SER A 621 7.88 -33.81 3.37
N ASN A 622 7.11 -34.27 4.36
CA ASN A 622 7.74 -34.77 5.58
C ASN A 622 8.54 -36.03 5.26
N ARG A 623 9.53 -36.31 6.12
CA ARG A 623 10.25 -37.57 6.13
C ARG A 623 9.42 -38.66 6.78
N ILE A 624 9.10 -39.69 6.01
CA ILE A 624 8.36 -40.86 6.47
C ILE A 624 9.34 -41.98 6.81
N PRO A 625 9.23 -42.61 8.00
CA PRO A 625 10.10 -43.72 8.36
C PRO A 625 9.84 -44.96 7.50
N VAL A 626 10.91 -45.70 7.25
CA VAL A 626 10.88 -47.00 6.57
C VAL A 626 11.94 -47.89 7.19
N THR A 627 11.55 -49.07 7.64
CA THR A 627 12.38 -49.92 8.51
C THR A 627 12.81 -51.18 7.79
N ALA A 628 14.12 -51.41 7.78
CA ALA A 628 14.70 -52.70 7.44
C ALA A 628 14.87 -53.50 8.74
N THR A 629 13.96 -54.43 8.99
CA THR A 629 13.98 -55.29 10.18
C THR A 629 14.92 -56.46 9.97
N VAL A 630 15.86 -56.64 10.89
CA VAL A 630 16.82 -57.76 10.84
C VAL A 630 16.41 -58.81 11.88
N ASN A 631 15.91 -59.94 11.39
CA ASN A 631 15.60 -61.10 12.22
C ASN A 631 16.82 -62.01 12.36
N VAL A 632 16.92 -62.68 13.52
CA VAL A 632 17.85 -63.78 13.72
C VAL A 632 17.18 -65.05 13.21
N CYS A 633 17.55 -65.49 12.02
CA CYS A 633 16.99 -66.69 11.41
C CYS A 633 17.89 -67.89 11.66
N THR A 634 17.32 -68.96 12.18
CA THR A 634 18.04 -70.22 12.38
C THR A 634 18.12 -70.95 11.05
N GLY A 635 19.33 -71.05 10.50
CA GLY A 635 19.59 -71.85 9.30
C GLY A 635 19.37 -73.33 9.57
N THR A 636 18.79 -74.04 8.60
CA THR A 636 18.76 -75.51 8.61
C THR A 636 20.08 -76.01 8.01
N PRO A 637 20.96 -76.65 8.82
CA PRO A 637 22.24 -77.12 8.32
C PRO A 637 22.05 -78.32 7.38
N SER A 638 23.08 -78.61 6.58
CA SER A 638 23.13 -79.84 5.79
C SER A 638 23.01 -81.07 6.68
N PHE A 639 22.27 -82.08 6.23
CA PHE A 639 22.21 -83.37 6.92
C PHE A 639 23.58 -84.07 6.92
N ASP A 640 24.39 -83.82 5.90
CA ASP A 640 25.78 -84.28 5.79
C ASP A 640 26.76 -83.15 6.14
N PRO A 641 27.58 -83.28 7.20
CA PRO A 641 28.62 -82.32 7.54
C PRO A 641 29.64 -82.07 6.41
N ALA A 642 29.83 -83.03 5.49
CA ALA A 642 30.79 -82.91 4.40
C ALA A 642 30.35 -81.95 3.28
N LEU A 643 29.05 -81.63 3.17
CA LEU A 643 28.53 -80.66 2.21
C LEU A 643 28.54 -79.23 2.76
N ALA A 644 28.67 -79.05 4.08
CA ALA A 644 28.89 -77.76 4.74
C ALA A 644 27.99 -76.60 4.26
N TYR A 645 26.73 -76.88 3.92
CA TYR A 645 25.76 -75.84 3.55
C TYR A 645 24.77 -75.57 4.68
N SER A 646 24.14 -74.40 4.67
CA SER A 646 23.03 -74.05 5.56
C SER A 646 22.00 -73.24 4.79
N VAL A 647 20.73 -73.62 4.92
CA VAL A 647 19.61 -72.99 4.23
C VAL A 647 18.87 -72.08 5.19
N PHE A 648 18.76 -70.80 4.84
CA PHE A 648 18.11 -69.76 5.63
C PHE A 648 16.86 -69.28 4.90
N PRO A 649 15.67 -69.32 5.55
CA PRO A 649 14.48 -68.70 4.95
C PRO A 649 14.71 -67.19 4.82
N ASN A 650 14.20 -66.54 3.77
CA ASN A 650 14.06 -65.08 3.75
C ASN A 650 12.58 -64.72 3.98
N PRO A 651 12.23 -64.02 5.07
CA PRO A 651 10.83 -63.75 5.40
C PRO A 651 10.12 -62.75 4.48
N HIS A 652 10.83 -61.92 3.70
CA HIS A 652 10.21 -60.90 2.85
C HIS A 652 10.04 -61.30 1.38
N THR A 653 10.93 -62.11 0.84
CA THR A 653 10.93 -62.48 -0.58
C THR A 653 10.46 -63.92 -0.72
N ASN A 654 9.92 -64.28 -1.90
CA ASN A 654 9.72 -65.67 -2.29
C ASN A 654 11.07 -66.40 -2.52
N SER A 655 12.10 -66.09 -1.74
CA SER A 655 13.43 -66.64 -1.87
C SER A 655 13.93 -67.17 -0.53
N PHE A 656 15.01 -67.92 -0.61
CA PHE A 656 15.78 -68.37 0.55
C PHE A 656 17.25 -68.36 0.14
N PHE A 657 18.13 -68.36 1.13
CA PHE A 657 19.56 -68.31 0.90
C PHE A 657 20.22 -69.60 1.33
N ILE A 658 21.27 -69.96 0.62
CA ILE A 658 22.15 -71.06 0.97
C ILE A 658 23.54 -70.48 1.19
N THR A 659 24.07 -70.66 2.40
CA THR A 659 25.49 -70.42 2.68
C THR A 659 26.23 -71.72 2.48
N TYR A 660 27.30 -71.71 1.67
CA TYR A 660 28.17 -72.86 1.44
C TYR A 660 29.56 -72.57 2.00
N ASN A 661 29.95 -73.36 3.01
CA ASN A 661 31.25 -73.27 3.69
C ASN A 661 32.19 -74.42 3.32
N GLY A 662 31.88 -75.18 2.27
CA GLY A 662 32.72 -76.28 1.79
C GLY A 662 33.92 -75.82 0.94
N GLU A 663 34.82 -76.74 0.64
CA GLU A 663 36.03 -76.48 -0.16
C GLU A 663 35.68 -76.00 -1.58
N PRO A 664 36.36 -74.96 -2.13
CA PRO A 664 36.02 -74.34 -3.43
C PRO A 664 36.01 -75.28 -4.65
N ASN A 665 36.62 -76.46 -4.54
CA ASN A 665 36.76 -77.42 -5.63
C ASN A 665 35.62 -78.45 -5.73
N ASN A 666 34.68 -78.46 -4.79
CA ASN A 666 33.48 -79.29 -4.88
C ASN A 666 32.43 -78.58 -5.74
N GLN A 667 32.20 -79.08 -6.95
CA GLN A 667 31.08 -78.63 -7.79
C GLN A 667 29.76 -79.14 -7.21
N VAL A 668 29.25 -78.46 -6.18
CA VAL A 668 27.91 -78.72 -5.65
C VAL A 668 26.91 -77.93 -6.48
N THR A 669 25.98 -78.61 -7.15
CA THR A 669 24.82 -77.95 -7.75
C THR A 669 23.63 -78.03 -6.83
N VAL A 670 22.80 -76.99 -6.84
CA VAL A 670 21.50 -76.96 -6.17
C VAL A 670 20.40 -76.74 -7.19
N GLN A 671 19.27 -77.40 -6.96
CA GLN A 671 18.08 -77.27 -7.79
C GLN A 671 16.82 -77.40 -6.95
N VAL A 672 15.77 -76.66 -7.30
CA VAL A 672 14.45 -76.78 -6.68
C VAL A 672 13.57 -77.71 -7.51
N LEU A 673 12.98 -78.71 -6.86
CA LEU A 673 12.03 -79.65 -7.45
C LEU A 673 10.67 -79.54 -6.73
N SER A 674 9.58 -79.81 -7.45
CA SER A 674 8.29 -80.08 -6.86
C SER A 674 8.32 -81.40 -6.07
N LEU A 675 7.33 -81.66 -5.21
CA LEU A 675 7.17 -82.98 -4.57
C LEU A 675 7.05 -84.14 -5.56
N THR A 676 6.59 -83.89 -6.78
CA THR A 676 6.50 -84.89 -7.86
C THR A 676 7.80 -85.04 -8.66
N GLY A 677 8.86 -84.31 -8.28
CA GLY A 677 10.18 -84.35 -8.92
C GLY A 677 10.30 -83.51 -10.19
N GLN A 678 9.32 -82.66 -10.51
CA GLN A 678 9.42 -81.73 -11.63
C GLN A 678 10.34 -80.56 -11.28
N GLU A 679 11.15 -80.14 -12.24
CA GLU A 679 12.07 -79.01 -12.07
C GLU A 679 11.30 -77.69 -11.92
N VAL A 680 11.59 -76.97 -10.84
CA VAL A 680 11.06 -75.62 -10.56
C VAL A 680 12.11 -74.57 -10.91
N THR A 681 13.38 -74.87 -10.64
CA THR A 681 14.54 -74.12 -11.13
C THR A 681 15.49 -75.05 -11.87
N GLY A 682 16.36 -74.51 -12.73
CA GLY A 682 17.48 -75.27 -13.30
C GLY A 682 18.58 -75.53 -12.25
N PRO A 683 19.47 -76.51 -12.47
CA PRO A 683 20.61 -76.74 -11.58
C PRO A 683 21.59 -75.57 -11.64
N MET A 684 21.96 -75.04 -10.47
CA MET A 684 22.86 -73.89 -10.31
C MET A 684 24.06 -74.31 -9.47
N GLN A 685 25.26 -73.83 -9.80
CA GLN A 685 26.44 -74.07 -8.96
C GLN A 685 26.33 -73.25 -7.67
N LEU A 686 26.51 -73.91 -6.53
CA LEU A 686 26.55 -73.24 -5.23
C LEU A 686 27.82 -72.41 -5.12
N GLN A 687 27.62 -71.13 -4.83
CA GLN A 687 28.66 -70.21 -4.43
C GLN A 687 28.63 -70.07 -2.90
N ARG A 688 29.60 -69.34 -2.33
CA ARG A 688 29.65 -69.07 -0.88
C ARG A 688 28.32 -68.59 -0.30
N GLN A 689 27.58 -67.81 -1.07
CA GLN A 689 26.21 -67.42 -0.80
C GLN A 689 25.43 -67.51 -2.11
N THR A 690 24.28 -68.18 -2.10
CA THR A 690 23.42 -68.34 -3.27
C THR A 690 21.98 -68.07 -2.86
N GLU A 691 21.35 -67.10 -3.53
CA GLU A 691 19.93 -66.81 -3.40
C GLU A 691 19.14 -67.62 -4.43
N ILE A 692 18.00 -68.15 -4.02
CA ILE A 692 17.10 -68.90 -4.91
C ILE A 692 15.70 -68.33 -4.82
N HIS A 693 15.20 -67.78 -5.91
CA HIS A 693 13.83 -67.25 -6.03
C HIS A 693 12.83 -68.32 -6.47
N LEU A 694 11.63 -68.28 -5.89
CA LEU A 694 10.50 -69.17 -6.14
C LEU A 694 9.30 -68.41 -6.72
N ASP A 695 9.53 -67.32 -7.46
CA ASP A 695 8.48 -66.38 -7.91
C ASP A 695 7.38 -67.04 -8.76
N HIS A 696 7.73 -68.11 -9.48
CA HIS A 696 6.81 -68.87 -10.34
C HIS A 696 6.25 -70.13 -9.67
N ALA A 697 6.66 -70.40 -8.43
CA ALA A 697 6.16 -71.52 -7.65
C ALA A 697 4.84 -71.12 -6.97
N GLY A 698 3.95 -72.08 -6.67
CA GLY A 698 2.76 -71.86 -5.82
C GLY A 698 3.10 -72.08 -4.34
N PRO A 699 2.18 -71.81 -3.40
CA PRO A 699 2.32 -72.30 -2.04
C PRO A 699 2.37 -73.83 -2.05
N GLY A 700 3.26 -74.43 -1.27
CA GLY A 700 3.44 -75.87 -1.30
C GLY A 700 4.78 -76.34 -0.75
N ILE A 701 4.99 -77.64 -0.87
CA ILE A 701 6.22 -78.29 -0.42
C ILE A 701 7.12 -78.50 -1.64
N TYR A 702 8.39 -78.14 -1.48
CA TYR A 702 9.43 -78.30 -2.50
C TYR A 702 10.63 -79.06 -1.92
N LEU A 703 11.43 -79.62 -2.81
CA LEU A 703 12.67 -80.32 -2.49
C LEU A 703 13.85 -79.58 -3.10
N LEU A 704 14.81 -79.20 -2.26
CA LEU A 704 16.12 -78.74 -2.70
C LEU A 704 17.00 -79.96 -2.92
N ARG A 705 17.37 -80.19 -4.16
CA ARG A 705 18.30 -81.25 -4.56
C ARG A 705 19.71 -80.67 -4.63
N PHE A 706 20.60 -81.14 -3.76
CA PHE A 706 22.02 -80.83 -3.76
C PHE A 706 22.78 -81.97 -4.43
N GLN A 707 23.55 -81.72 -5.48
CA GLN A 707 24.26 -82.75 -6.25
C GLN A 707 25.75 -82.47 -6.32
N THR A 708 26.54 -83.53 -6.16
CA THR A 708 27.98 -83.56 -6.40
C THR A 708 28.31 -84.70 -7.37
N ALA A 709 29.57 -84.84 -7.77
CA ALA A 709 30.01 -85.95 -8.63
C ALA A 709 29.75 -87.35 -8.02
N TYR A 710 29.52 -87.45 -6.70
CA TYR A 710 29.43 -88.74 -6.01
C TYR A 710 28.18 -88.92 -5.15
N ARG A 711 27.38 -87.86 -4.92
CA ARG A 711 26.23 -87.90 -4.00
C ARG A 711 25.12 -86.92 -4.38
N THR A 712 23.90 -87.23 -3.94
CA THR A 712 22.72 -86.35 -4.00
C THR A 712 22.09 -86.27 -2.61
N ASP A 713 21.79 -85.06 -2.13
CA ASP A 713 21.09 -84.79 -0.87
C ASP A 713 19.80 -83.99 -1.13
N TYR A 714 18.80 -84.14 -0.27
CA TYR A 714 17.50 -83.49 -0.41
C TYR A 714 17.09 -82.78 0.87
N LEU A 715 16.80 -81.49 0.78
CA LEU A 715 16.18 -80.72 1.86
C LEU A 715 14.74 -80.36 1.50
N ARG A 716 13.79 -80.69 2.39
CA ARG A 716 12.40 -80.26 2.25
C ARG A 716 12.27 -78.82 2.69
N ILE A 717 11.71 -77.98 1.81
CA ILE A 717 11.29 -76.61 2.14
C ILE A 717 9.78 -76.47 1.97
N VAL A 718 9.19 -75.55 2.71
CA VAL A 718 7.76 -75.23 2.63
C VAL A 718 7.65 -73.76 2.27
N ARG A 719 6.93 -73.48 1.19
CA ARG A 719 6.50 -72.13 0.84
C ARG A 719 5.08 -71.94 1.37
N SER A 720 4.92 -71.07 2.36
CA SER A 720 3.62 -70.68 2.90
C SER A 720 2.81 -69.86 1.89
N SER A 721 1.50 -69.77 2.11
CA SER A 721 0.60 -68.85 1.40
C SER A 721 0.59 -67.45 1.99
N GLU A 722 1.16 -67.29 3.18
CA GLU A 722 1.39 -66.03 3.89
C GLU A 722 2.83 -65.57 3.68
#